data_AF-A0A8C7N3E8-F1
#
_entry.id   AF-A0A8C7N3E8-F1
#
_cell.length_a   1.000
_cell.length_b   1.000
_cell.length_c   1.000
_cell.angle_alpha   90.00
_cell.angle_beta   90.00
_cell.angle_gamma   90.00
#
_symmetry.space_group_name_H-M   'P 1'
#
loop_
_entity.id
_entity.type
_entity.pdbx_description
1 polymer ?
#
loop_
_entity_poly.entity_id
_entity_poly.type
_entity_poly.pdbx_seq_one_letter_code
_entity_poly.pdbx_strand_id
1 'polypeptide(L)'
;MGNQAGRLEEPESGLLPYRVQSGSKKSGIPAPREIPSTMTRDRVSLRDQLRTSTNKKMVPSSSTSSLATLATKHQRGSTTIKPRIDAEGSERGFLECQIKELLAEAKAKEFEISKLRMELQRCRGKASSSSPHNSPSTLPEGAPEQGQGPSQQAIDAQALVGELREKNGKFQRELAALREENQVLKEKLFSLESSPASPLSNNTTTTSPSKPSINGLSLDNNTTPPAKTAIPSPLKISVSSSSDITKGSPSPDSSEFEKIPSRSDSVSSSDGGCGGVGVVGVGKGQGRDPSVERLTEQIQKMEESQHSTAEELQATLQELADQQQVVQELTAENERLAQEKGLLQTSLQQQRERVELLAQKNEALAGRLQEAAQAPSGDEDRAAELEQRYTDLVQSSRFEREKLVDIQQQLTGSLRALEQEHQEAQGQVRSLREERDGLQCRVEREEEAGGEMTRAAEEHKAAADALRVKNGRLKAQVDIERQKVGELKAMQSAGDSTELQRLLKVAHAERDRLEGEVTGLQQELLQAQTNTEHAQGLLSKVEAECQQVAERAGSREEELSGRVSALENGGRQADGQIKDLKETIFELEDQVEQQRAVHLHTNQTILDLENQLKKLEEQKAEVERQLKILSKQMKDETEEWRRFQADLQTAVVVANDIKVEAQQEIRSLRRRLQEEQGRSAKLSSDLEQLQGVRLGAGASFDTKTAVEGR
;
A
#
# COMPACT_ATOMS: atom_id res chain seq x y z
N MET A 1 -37.21 40.59 -46.12
CA MET A 1 -37.12 41.63 -47.18
C MET A 1 -36.08 42.65 -46.70
N GLY A 2 -34.99 42.89 -47.45
CA GLY A 2 -33.84 43.72 -47.02
C GLY A 2 -32.93 42.98 -46.01
N ASN A 3 -31.67 42.58 -46.24
CA ASN A 3 -30.55 42.90 -47.17
C ASN A 3 -29.73 44.18 -46.90
N GLN A 4 -28.47 43.95 -46.47
CA GLN A 4 -27.22 44.73 -46.73
C GLN A 4 -27.10 46.12 -46.06
N ALA A 5 -25.91 46.69 -45.78
CA ALA A 5 -24.50 46.31 -46.03
C ALA A 5 -23.55 46.86 -44.92
N GLY A 6 -22.30 46.38 -44.88
CA GLY A 6 -21.19 47.00 -44.11
C GLY A 6 -19.91 46.15 -44.12
N ARG A 7 -18.86 46.58 -44.85
CA ARG A 7 -17.54 45.93 -44.96
C ARG A 7 -16.45 47.00 -45.12
N LEU A 8 -15.20 46.64 -44.82
CA LEU A 8 -13.92 47.41 -44.86
C LEU A 8 -13.55 48.07 -43.52
N GLU A 9 -12.32 47.97 -42.97
CA GLU A 9 -11.03 47.48 -43.51
C GLU A 9 -10.24 46.54 -42.54
N GLU A 10 -9.23 45.83 -43.07
CA GLU A 10 -8.10 45.25 -42.32
C GLU A 10 -6.91 46.24 -42.29
N PRO A 11 -5.83 46.01 -41.52
CA PRO A 11 -4.74 45.20 -42.09
C PRO A 11 -3.99 44.25 -41.12
N GLU A 12 -3.65 43.09 -41.69
CA GLU A 12 -2.39 42.30 -41.55
C GLU A 12 -1.83 41.76 -40.21
N SER A 13 -1.55 40.44 -40.29
CA SER A 13 -0.35 39.70 -39.84
C SER A 13 -0.41 38.88 -38.54
N GLY A 14 -0.35 37.54 -38.68
CA GLY A 14 -0.20 36.61 -37.54
C GLY A 14 -0.43 35.12 -37.86
N LEU A 15 0.47 34.51 -38.63
CA LEU A 15 0.48 33.08 -39.02
C LEU A 15 0.22 32.06 -37.88
N LEU A 16 -0.72 31.13 -38.08
CA LEU A 16 -0.59 29.64 -38.04
C LEU A 16 -1.88 28.93 -37.53
N PRO A 17 -2.50 28.01 -38.30
CA PRO A 17 -3.67 27.25 -37.85
C PRO A 17 -3.32 25.82 -37.37
N TYR A 18 -3.76 25.47 -36.16
CA TYR A 18 -3.87 24.06 -35.75
C TYR A 18 -5.17 23.46 -36.27
N ARG A 19 -5.08 22.39 -37.08
CA ARG A 19 -6.24 21.69 -37.66
C ARG A 19 -6.54 20.43 -36.84
N VAL A 20 -7.69 20.40 -36.17
CA VAL A 20 -8.22 19.19 -35.52
C VAL A 20 -9.33 18.59 -36.37
N GLN A 21 -9.15 17.34 -36.84
CA GLN A 21 -10.27 16.39 -37.02
C GLN A 21 -9.77 14.94 -37.23
N SER A 22 -10.29 14.07 -36.37
CA SER A 22 -10.65 12.65 -36.57
C SER A 22 -9.97 11.80 -37.67
N GLY A 23 -9.40 10.66 -37.24
CA GLY A 23 -9.03 9.56 -38.13
C GLY A 23 -8.76 8.24 -37.41
N SER A 24 -9.76 7.35 -37.34
CA SER A 24 -9.58 5.98 -36.83
C SER A 24 -8.91 5.09 -37.87
N LYS A 25 -7.79 4.41 -37.54
CA LYS A 25 -7.43 3.02 -37.96
C LYS A 25 -5.99 2.62 -37.61
N LYS A 26 -5.88 1.57 -36.79
CA LYS A 26 -4.98 0.39 -36.91
C LYS A 26 -3.62 0.56 -37.65
N SER A 27 -2.52 0.61 -36.88
CA SER A 27 -1.15 0.27 -37.30
C SER A 27 -0.44 -0.31 -36.06
N GLY A 28 0.41 -1.33 -36.10
CA GLY A 28 1.14 -1.91 -37.23
C GLY A 28 2.64 -1.70 -37.02
N ILE A 29 3.25 -2.58 -36.21
CA ILE A 29 4.67 -2.50 -35.81
C ILE A 29 5.57 -2.90 -36.98
N PRO A 30 6.54 -2.08 -37.40
CA PRO A 30 7.58 -2.48 -38.34
C PRO A 30 8.86 -2.94 -37.61
N ALA A 31 9.21 -4.21 -37.75
CA ALA A 31 10.54 -4.72 -37.37
C ALA A 31 11.62 -4.35 -38.42
N PRO A 32 12.92 -4.36 -38.07
CA PRO A 32 13.95 -3.67 -38.85
C PRO A 32 14.36 -4.36 -40.16
N ARG A 33 14.91 -3.58 -41.10
CA ARG A 33 15.58 -4.07 -42.31
C ARG A 33 17.09 -4.23 -42.07
N GLU A 34 17.62 -5.42 -42.30
CA GLU A 34 19.03 -5.65 -42.65
C GLU A 34 19.30 -5.19 -44.10
N ILE A 35 20.52 -4.72 -44.45
CA ILE A 35 21.51 -5.28 -45.43
C ILE A 35 22.86 -4.46 -45.28
N PRO A 36 24.00 -4.74 -45.98
CA PRO A 36 25.09 -5.66 -45.60
C PRO A 36 26.49 -5.06 -45.29
N SER A 37 27.34 -5.89 -44.67
CA SER A 37 28.78 -6.14 -44.92
C SER A 37 29.76 -5.03 -45.35
N THR A 38 30.84 -4.89 -44.56
CA THR A 38 32.21 -4.67 -45.07
C THR A 38 33.22 -5.64 -44.42
N MET A 39 34.23 -6.03 -45.21
CA MET A 39 35.33 -6.92 -44.81
C MET A 39 36.30 -6.17 -43.87
N THR A 40 37.15 -6.79 -43.05
CA THR A 40 38.22 -7.74 -43.41
C THR A 40 38.71 -8.55 -42.20
N ARG A 41 39.05 -9.84 -42.42
CA ARG A 41 39.89 -10.61 -41.51
C ARG A 41 40.83 -11.49 -42.33
N ASP A 42 42.12 -11.34 -42.13
CA ASP A 42 43.15 -11.98 -42.95
C ASP A 42 44.12 -12.78 -42.05
N ARG A 43 44.22 -14.09 -42.32
CA ARG A 43 45.43 -14.92 -42.19
C ARG A 43 45.13 -16.40 -42.47
N VAL A 44 45.39 -16.77 -43.72
CA VAL A 44 46.14 -17.96 -44.16
C VAL A 44 46.31 -19.09 -43.13
N SER A 45 45.75 -20.27 -43.45
CA SER A 45 46.25 -21.57 -42.96
C SER A 45 46.90 -22.35 -44.10
N LEU A 46 47.90 -23.18 -43.77
CA LEU A 46 48.83 -23.77 -44.72
C LEU A 46 48.35 -25.14 -45.24
N ARG A 47 48.20 -25.20 -46.57
CA ARG A 47 48.67 -26.25 -47.50
C ARG A 47 49.05 -27.61 -46.90
N ASP A 48 48.32 -28.65 -47.29
CA ASP A 48 48.70 -30.05 -47.11
C ASP A 48 48.91 -30.75 -48.48
N GLN A 49 50.04 -31.45 -48.64
CA GLN A 49 50.48 -32.29 -49.78
C GLN A 49 51.77 -33.03 -49.32
N LEU A 50 52.04 -34.31 -49.59
CA LEU A 50 51.32 -35.36 -50.32
C LEU A 50 52.12 -36.70 -50.22
N ARG A 51 51.49 -37.84 -49.85
CA ARG A 51 51.98 -39.26 -50.06
C ARG A 51 53.26 -39.68 -49.27
N THR A 52 53.60 -40.96 -49.00
CA THR A 52 53.07 -42.29 -49.41
C THR A 52 53.44 -43.44 -48.44
N SER A 53 52.50 -44.38 -48.23
CA SER A 53 52.64 -45.87 -48.07
C SER A 53 53.80 -46.55 -47.30
N THR A 54 53.47 -47.44 -46.34
CA THR A 54 53.53 -48.94 -46.40
C THR A 54 53.33 -49.51 -44.97
N ASN A 55 52.36 -50.38 -44.61
CA ASN A 55 51.97 -51.75 -45.04
C ASN A 55 52.64 -52.90 -44.25
N LYS A 56 52.00 -53.41 -43.15
CA LYS A 56 51.67 -54.85 -42.91
C LYS A 56 51.29 -55.26 -41.45
N LYS A 57 50.16 -55.98 -41.34
CA LYS A 57 49.87 -57.19 -40.50
C LYS A 57 49.69 -57.15 -38.95
N MET A 58 48.44 -57.51 -38.55
CA MET A 58 48.04 -58.72 -37.77
C MET A 58 47.50 -58.66 -36.30
N VAL A 59 46.14 -58.69 -36.20
CA VAL A 59 45.23 -59.47 -35.29
C VAL A 59 45.22 -59.17 -33.74
N PRO A 60 44.22 -59.61 -32.92
CA PRO A 60 43.09 -58.75 -32.55
C PRO A 60 42.74 -58.71 -31.02
N SER A 61 41.54 -58.17 -30.70
CA SER A 61 40.86 -58.09 -29.39
C SER A 61 41.24 -56.82 -28.59
N SER A 62 40.35 -56.14 -27.85
CA SER A 62 39.07 -56.59 -27.25
C SER A 62 37.98 -55.51 -27.22
N SER A 63 36.74 -55.96 -27.07
CA SER A 63 35.46 -55.30 -26.78
C SER A 63 35.44 -53.89 -26.14
N THR A 64 34.58 -53.00 -26.66
CA THR A 64 33.32 -52.48 -26.05
C THR A 64 32.93 -51.07 -26.57
N SER A 65 31.64 -50.73 -26.40
CA SER A 65 31.04 -49.37 -26.46
C SER A 65 30.64 -48.77 -27.82
N SER A 66 29.32 -48.79 -28.04
CA SER A 66 28.48 -47.63 -28.41
C SER A 66 28.48 -47.05 -29.84
N LEU A 67 27.33 -47.26 -30.51
CA LEU A 67 26.46 -46.23 -31.09
C LEU A 67 27.09 -45.13 -31.99
N ALA A 68 27.11 -45.36 -33.31
CA ALA A 68 27.08 -44.30 -34.33
C ALA A 68 26.69 -44.80 -35.73
N THR A 69 25.40 -44.79 -36.07
CA THR A 69 24.87 -44.90 -37.45
C THR A 69 23.49 -44.23 -37.52
N LEU A 70 23.15 -43.37 -38.47
CA LEU A 70 23.88 -42.85 -39.64
C LEU A 70 23.31 -41.46 -40.00
N ALA A 71 24.19 -40.51 -40.29
CA ALA A 71 23.81 -39.28 -40.99
C ALA A 71 24.17 -39.42 -42.48
N THR A 72 23.18 -39.36 -43.37
CA THR A 72 23.32 -38.93 -44.78
C THR A 72 21.92 -38.77 -45.37
N LYS A 73 21.55 -37.80 -46.21
CA LYS A 73 22.15 -36.59 -46.81
C LYS A 73 21.32 -36.40 -48.09
N HIS A 74 20.77 -35.22 -48.36
CA HIS A 74 20.45 -34.62 -49.69
C HIS A 74 19.41 -33.50 -49.47
N GLN A 75 19.37 -32.36 -50.15
CA GLN A 75 20.36 -31.43 -50.73
C GLN A 75 19.54 -30.41 -51.57
N ARG A 76 19.61 -29.12 -51.21
CA ARG A 76 19.09 -27.95 -51.97
C ARG A 76 17.56 -27.88 -52.17
N GLY A 77 17.01 -26.67 -52.11
CA GLY A 77 15.58 -26.38 -52.32
C GLY A 77 15.35 -25.27 -53.34
N SER A 78 14.09 -24.87 -53.55
CA SER A 78 13.72 -23.65 -54.28
C SER A 78 12.34 -23.13 -53.87
N THR A 79 12.33 -21.83 -53.58
CA THR A 79 11.25 -20.81 -53.51
C THR A 79 9.82 -21.07 -54.04
N THR A 80 8.84 -20.67 -53.20
CA THR A 80 7.60 -19.90 -53.50
C THR A 80 6.26 -20.64 -53.75
N ILE A 81 5.18 -20.04 -53.20
CA ILE A 81 3.71 -20.26 -53.35
C ILE A 81 3.05 -21.37 -52.48
N LYS A 82 1.95 -20.99 -51.78
CA LYS A 82 1.02 -21.82 -50.96
C LYS A 82 -0.06 -22.49 -51.86
N PRO A 83 -0.90 -23.47 -51.41
CA PRO A 83 -1.18 -23.89 -50.02
C PRO A 83 -1.21 -25.42 -49.72
N ARG A 84 -1.17 -25.72 -48.41
CA ARG A 84 -1.78 -26.85 -47.66
C ARG A 84 -2.50 -27.98 -48.44
N ILE A 85 -2.11 -29.23 -48.17
CA ILE A 85 -2.90 -30.23 -47.38
C ILE A 85 -2.08 -31.52 -47.14
N ASP A 86 -1.28 -32.00 -48.10
CA ASP A 86 -0.70 -33.36 -48.03
C ASP A 86 0.58 -33.51 -47.18
N ALA A 87 1.27 -32.42 -46.84
CA ALA A 87 2.49 -32.47 -46.01
C ALA A 87 2.20 -32.91 -44.56
N GLU A 88 1.06 -32.45 -44.01
CA GLU A 88 0.63 -32.75 -42.64
C GLU A 88 0.41 -34.27 -42.44
N GLY A 89 0.02 -35.01 -43.48
CA GLY A 89 -0.17 -36.47 -43.42
C GLY A 89 1.14 -37.25 -43.26
N SER A 90 2.20 -36.85 -43.96
CA SER A 90 3.50 -37.52 -43.88
C SER A 90 4.26 -37.17 -42.60
N GLU A 91 4.15 -35.93 -42.13
CA GLU A 91 4.69 -35.50 -40.84
C GLU A 91 3.97 -36.16 -39.67
N ARG A 92 2.63 -36.25 -39.72
CA ARG A 92 1.83 -37.01 -38.76
C ARG A 92 2.19 -38.49 -38.73
N GLY A 93 2.43 -39.12 -39.88
CA GLY A 93 2.88 -40.52 -39.95
C GLY A 93 4.23 -40.74 -39.28
N PHE A 94 5.19 -39.83 -39.47
CA PHE A 94 6.49 -39.86 -38.80
C PHE A 94 6.35 -39.70 -37.27
N LEU A 95 5.57 -38.72 -36.83
CA LEU A 95 5.29 -38.49 -35.41
C LEU A 95 4.56 -39.68 -34.77
N GLU A 96 3.62 -40.32 -35.48
CA GLU A 96 2.92 -41.51 -34.99
C GLU A 96 3.86 -42.72 -34.84
N CYS A 97 4.83 -42.89 -35.74
CA CYS A 97 5.90 -43.88 -35.59
C CYS A 97 6.80 -43.58 -34.38
N GLN A 98 7.23 -42.33 -34.20
CA GLN A 98 8.05 -41.91 -33.07
C GLN A 98 7.32 -42.10 -31.73
N ILE A 99 6.02 -41.79 -31.66
CA ILE A 99 5.18 -42.05 -30.47
C ILE A 99 5.08 -43.55 -30.18
N LYS A 100 4.96 -44.41 -31.20
CA LYS A 100 4.93 -45.88 -31.01
C LYS A 100 6.27 -46.43 -30.50
N GLU A 101 7.39 -45.88 -30.97
CA GLU A 101 8.73 -46.25 -30.51
C GLU A 101 8.97 -45.81 -29.05
N LEU A 102 8.65 -44.56 -28.71
CA LEU A 102 8.73 -44.05 -27.33
C LEU A 102 7.80 -44.82 -26.37
N LEU A 103 6.61 -45.24 -26.81
CA LEU A 103 5.71 -46.11 -26.01
C LEU A 103 6.27 -47.52 -25.82
N ALA A 104 7.02 -48.05 -26.79
CA ALA A 104 7.69 -49.34 -26.65
C ALA A 104 8.88 -49.25 -25.67
N GLU A 105 9.67 -48.18 -25.75
CA GLU A 105 10.78 -47.92 -24.82
C GLU A 105 10.27 -47.67 -23.39
N ALA A 106 9.19 -46.89 -23.22
CA ALA A 106 8.56 -46.68 -21.92
C ALA A 106 8.13 -48.01 -21.27
N LYS A 107 7.51 -48.92 -22.04
CA LYS A 107 7.15 -50.26 -21.55
C LYS A 107 8.36 -51.13 -21.21
N ALA A 108 9.44 -51.05 -21.99
CA ALA A 108 10.69 -51.74 -21.68
C ALA A 108 11.30 -51.23 -20.36
N LYS A 109 11.27 -49.90 -20.13
CA LYS A 109 11.73 -49.28 -18.88
C LYS A 109 10.84 -49.62 -17.69
N GLU A 110 9.52 -49.72 -17.87
CA GLU A 110 8.59 -50.15 -16.83
C GLU A 110 8.82 -51.62 -16.40
N PHE A 111 9.17 -52.49 -17.35
CA PHE A 111 9.61 -53.86 -17.07
C PHE A 111 10.96 -53.90 -16.33
N GLU A 112 11.92 -53.06 -16.71
CA GLU A 112 13.21 -52.91 -16.03
C GLU A 112 13.04 -52.43 -14.57
N ILE A 113 12.21 -51.41 -14.34
CA ILE A 113 11.83 -50.93 -13.00
C ILE A 113 11.16 -52.04 -12.18
N SER A 114 10.28 -52.84 -12.79
CA SER A 114 9.62 -53.96 -12.10
C SER A 114 10.62 -55.06 -11.69
N LYS A 115 11.59 -55.38 -12.56
CA LYS A 115 12.69 -56.30 -12.26
C LYS A 115 13.56 -55.78 -11.11
N LEU A 116 13.95 -54.50 -11.14
CA LEU A 116 14.73 -53.88 -10.07
C LEU A 116 13.97 -53.83 -8.73
N ARG A 117 12.66 -53.59 -8.75
CA ARG A 117 11.80 -53.67 -7.55
C ARG A 117 11.74 -55.09 -6.98
N MET A 118 11.62 -56.13 -7.82
CA MET A 118 11.71 -57.53 -7.36
C MET A 118 13.08 -57.86 -6.75
N GLU A 119 14.16 -57.32 -7.31
CA GLU A 119 15.52 -57.52 -6.81
C GLU A 119 15.75 -56.82 -5.46
N LEU A 120 15.27 -55.58 -5.31
CA LEU A 120 15.21 -54.86 -4.03
C LEU A 120 14.39 -55.61 -2.97
N GLN A 121 13.22 -56.15 -3.34
CA GLN A 121 12.39 -56.97 -2.45
C GLN A 121 13.14 -58.24 -1.99
N ARG A 122 13.89 -58.89 -2.89
CA ARG A 122 14.73 -60.06 -2.60
C ARG A 122 15.90 -59.72 -1.65
N CYS A 123 16.53 -58.57 -1.83
CA CYS A 123 17.58 -58.07 -0.92
C CYS A 123 17.00 -57.72 0.46
N ARG A 124 15.82 -57.06 0.50
CA ARG A 124 15.14 -56.73 1.76
C ARG A 124 14.75 -57.98 2.56
N GLY A 125 14.29 -59.04 1.89
CA GLY A 125 14.00 -60.33 2.53
C GLY A 125 15.21 -61.00 3.20
N LYS A 126 16.44 -60.70 2.75
CA LYS A 126 17.69 -61.16 3.40
C LYS A 126 18.15 -60.29 4.56
N ALA A 127 17.66 -59.05 4.65
CA ALA A 127 17.98 -58.13 5.76
C ALA A 127 17.00 -58.25 6.95
N SER A 128 15.89 -58.98 6.80
CA SER A 128 14.85 -59.12 7.84
C SER A 128 15.04 -60.33 8.78
N SER A 129 16.13 -61.09 8.67
CA SER A 129 16.37 -62.30 9.49
C SER A 129 17.22 -62.08 10.75
N SER A 130 17.44 -60.83 11.19
CA SER A 130 18.22 -60.53 12.39
C SER A 130 17.60 -59.43 13.25
N SER A 131 16.64 -59.82 14.10
CA SER A 131 16.22 -59.04 15.28
C SER A 131 15.96 -60.03 16.44
N PRO A 132 16.64 -59.89 17.59
CA PRO A 132 16.52 -60.87 18.68
C PRO A 132 15.59 -60.42 19.80
N HIS A 133 14.65 -61.29 20.21
CA HIS A 133 14.20 -61.34 21.60
C HIS A 133 13.62 -62.72 21.98
N ASN A 134 13.88 -63.14 23.22
CA ASN A 134 13.34 -64.30 23.95
C ASN A 134 13.77 -65.74 23.55
N SER A 135 14.60 -66.32 24.42
CA SER A 135 14.75 -67.76 24.73
C SER A 135 13.45 -68.37 25.34
N PRO A 136 13.26 -69.70 25.49
CA PRO A 136 14.30 -70.75 25.61
C PRO A 136 14.08 -72.13 24.92
N SER A 137 15.19 -72.90 24.82
CA SER A 137 15.34 -74.38 24.81
C SER A 137 14.46 -75.23 23.84
N THR A 138 14.99 -76.05 22.92
CA THR A 138 15.92 -77.18 23.15
C THR A 138 16.65 -77.65 21.86
N LEU A 139 17.78 -78.37 22.03
CA LEU A 139 18.62 -79.06 21.01
C LEU A 139 18.00 -80.42 20.56
N PRO A 140 18.60 -81.23 19.63
CA PRO A 140 19.84 -81.08 18.83
C PRO A 140 19.54 -81.15 17.30
N GLU A 141 20.43 -81.41 16.31
CA GLU A 141 21.89 -81.66 16.20
C GLU A 141 22.40 -81.31 14.78
N GLY A 142 23.71 -81.46 14.47
CA GLY A 142 24.23 -81.41 13.08
C GLY A 142 25.60 -80.71 12.90
N ALA A 143 26.68 -81.45 13.11
CA ALA A 143 28.10 -81.06 12.97
C ALA A 143 28.57 -80.74 11.51
N PRO A 144 29.82 -80.25 11.27
CA PRO A 144 30.69 -79.36 12.08
C PRO A 144 31.49 -78.30 11.25
N GLU A 145 32.32 -77.50 11.96
CA GLU A 145 33.48 -76.71 11.45
C GLU A 145 33.18 -75.54 10.45
N GLN A 146 33.97 -74.47 10.34
CA GLN A 146 35.23 -74.04 10.95
C GLN A 146 35.23 -72.50 11.06
N GLY A 147 36.05 -71.91 11.94
CA GLY A 147 35.89 -70.50 12.34
C GLY A 147 36.31 -69.43 11.31
N GLN A 148 35.53 -68.34 11.24
CA GLN A 148 35.99 -67.02 10.80
C GLN A 148 35.49 -65.96 11.79
N GLY A 149 36.37 -65.04 12.21
CA GLY A 149 36.03 -63.97 13.14
C GLY A 149 35.05 -62.95 12.54
N PRO A 150 34.49 -62.04 13.36
CA PRO A 150 33.60 -61.00 12.86
C PRO A 150 34.30 -60.21 11.74
N SER A 151 33.63 -60.09 10.59
CA SER A 151 34.17 -59.41 9.41
C SER A 151 34.64 -58.00 9.77
N GLN A 152 35.88 -57.66 9.41
CA GLN A 152 36.52 -56.36 9.69
C GLN A 152 35.57 -55.16 9.44
N GLN A 153 34.82 -55.22 8.33
CA GLN A 153 33.83 -54.23 7.92
C GLN A 153 32.73 -53.91 8.97
N ALA A 154 32.38 -54.86 9.85
CA ALA A 154 31.43 -54.65 10.94
C ALA A 154 32.06 -53.90 12.12
N ILE A 155 33.35 -54.15 12.40
CA ILE A 155 34.14 -53.45 13.42
C ILE A 155 34.36 -52.00 12.96
N ASP A 156 34.77 -51.81 11.70
CA ASP A 156 35.01 -50.49 11.11
C ASP A 156 33.72 -49.64 11.08
N ALA A 157 32.59 -50.24 10.71
CA ALA A 157 31.28 -49.56 10.75
C ALA A 157 30.88 -49.15 12.17
N GLN A 158 31.16 -49.97 13.18
CA GLN A 158 30.84 -49.67 14.57
C GLN A 158 31.77 -48.58 15.15
N ALA A 159 33.04 -48.54 14.72
CA ALA A 159 33.97 -47.45 15.03
C ALA A 159 33.51 -46.11 14.42
N LEU A 160 33.12 -46.10 13.14
CA LEU A 160 32.61 -44.90 12.46
C LEU A 160 31.35 -44.34 13.12
N VAL A 161 30.43 -45.20 13.58
CA VAL A 161 29.25 -44.78 14.35
C VAL A 161 29.62 -44.18 15.70
N GLY A 162 30.70 -44.66 16.34
CA GLY A 162 31.27 -44.06 17.55
C GLY A 162 31.80 -42.65 17.30
N GLU A 163 32.62 -42.47 16.25
CA GLU A 163 33.20 -41.18 15.88
C GLU A 163 32.12 -40.15 15.49
N LEU A 164 31.08 -40.57 14.75
CA LEU A 164 29.95 -39.72 14.41
C LEU A 164 29.14 -39.26 15.64
N ARG A 165 28.99 -40.12 16.68
CA ARG A 165 28.39 -39.70 17.96
C ARG A 165 29.26 -38.68 18.68
N GLU A 166 30.57 -38.87 18.70
CA GLU A 166 31.48 -37.92 19.35
C GLU A 166 31.48 -36.56 18.65
N LYS A 167 31.51 -36.55 17.30
CA LYS A 167 31.37 -35.34 16.48
C LYS A 167 30.03 -34.64 16.74
N ASN A 168 28.91 -35.37 16.77
CA ASN A 168 27.60 -34.81 17.11
C ASN A 168 27.58 -34.21 18.54
N GLY A 169 28.21 -34.88 19.51
CA GLY A 169 28.40 -34.37 20.88
C GLY A 169 29.35 -33.17 20.99
N LYS A 170 30.27 -32.97 20.04
CA LYS A 170 31.08 -31.73 19.91
C LYS A 170 30.22 -30.59 19.37
N PHE A 171 29.52 -30.80 18.25
CA PHE A 171 28.62 -29.80 17.67
C PHE A 171 27.54 -29.34 18.64
N GLN A 172 26.95 -30.23 19.45
CA GLN A 172 25.95 -29.85 20.46
C GLN A 172 26.52 -28.94 21.56
N ARG A 173 27.78 -29.13 21.97
CA ARG A 173 28.46 -28.27 22.96
C ARG A 173 28.84 -26.91 22.35
N GLU A 174 29.30 -26.90 21.11
CA GLU A 174 29.59 -25.67 20.37
C GLU A 174 28.32 -24.83 20.14
N LEU A 175 27.20 -25.49 19.76
CA LEU A 175 25.88 -24.88 19.69
C LEU A 175 25.32 -24.39 21.05
N ALA A 176 25.83 -24.89 22.18
CA ALA A 176 25.49 -24.35 23.49
C ALA A 176 26.34 -23.11 23.81
N ALA A 177 27.66 -23.17 23.58
CA ALA A 177 28.57 -22.05 23.77
C ALA A 177 28.21 -20.85 22.88
N LEU A 178 27.90 -21.07 21.61
CA LEU A 178 27.45 -20.01 20.69
C LEU A 178 26.11 -19.38 21.13
N ARG A 179 25.21 -20.13 21.78
CA ARG A 179 23.97 -19.57 22.33
C ARG A 179 24.24 -18.72 23.57
N GLU A 180 25.16 -19.16 24.43
CA GLU A 180 25.61 -18.39 25.60
C GLU A 180 26.31 -17.10 25.18
N GLU A 181 27.21 -17.15 24.19
CA GLU A 181 27.84 -15.97 23.61
C GLU A 181 26.80 -15.03 22.99
N ASN A 182 25.83 -15.55 22.23
CA ASN A 182 24.77 -14.72 21.64
C ASN A 182 23.88 -14.07 22.71
N GLN A 183 23.66 -14.73 23.86
CA GLN A 183 22.96 -14.17 25.01
C GLN A 183 23.78 -13.05 25.68
N VAL A 184 25.08 -13.27 25.92
CA VAL A 184 26.00 -12.24 26.44
C VAL A 184 26.12 -11.04 25.49
N LEU A 185 26.11 -11.27 24.17
CA LEU A 185 26.12 -10.20 23.18
C LEU A 185 24.81 -9.39 23.18
N LYS A 186 23.65 -10.04 23.40
CA LYS A 186 22.38 -9.34 23.59
C LYS A 186 22.36 -8.51 24.87
N GLU A 187 22.87 -9.05 25.98
CA GLU A 187 22.98 -8.33 27.24
C GLU A 187 23.92 -7.12 27.13
N LYS A 188 25.03 -7.26 26.38
CA LYS A 188 25.90 -6.13 26.01
C LYS A 188 25.21 -5.12 25.10
N LEU A 189 24.42 -5.56 24.14
CA LEU A 189 23.63 -4.68 23.27
C LEU A 189 22.62 -3.86 24.09
N PHE A 190 21.83 -4.50 24.95
CA PHE A 190 20.91 -3.81 25.86
C PHE A 190 21.64 -2.86 26.81
N SER A 191 22.84 -3.23 27.29
CA SER A 191 23.66 -2.34 28.13
C SER A 191 24.13 -1.10 27.36
N LEU A 192 24.54 -1.25 26.10
CA LEU A 192 24.95 -0.14 25.23
C LEU A 192 23.75 0.75 24.85
N GLU A 193 22.60 0.15 24.56
CA GLU A 193 21.35 0.83 24.20
C GLU A 193 20.72 1.58 25.40
N SER A 194 21.00 1.12 26.64
CA SER A 194 20.64 1.82 27.88
C SER A 194 21.54 3.02 28.22
N SER A 195 22.59 3.29 27.43
CA SER A 195 23.51 4.41 27.62
C SER A 195 23.12 5.60 26.72
N PRO A 196 22.82 6.79 27.26
CA PRO A 196 22.32 7.91 26.46
C PRO A 196 23.45 8.56 25.65
N ALA A 197 23.51 8.25 24.35
CA ALA A 197 24.47 8.84 23.42
C ALA A 197 24.01 10.20 22.87
N SER A 198 24.95 11.15 22.76
CA SER A 198 24.85 12.38 21.98
C SER A 198 26.10 12.54 21.09
N PRO A 199 26.06 13.33 20.01
CA PRO A 199 26.38 12.75 18.71
C PRO A 199 27.63 13.32 17.99
N LEU A 200 28.00 12.62 16.90
CA LEU A 200 28.93 13.00 15.81
C LEU A 200 30.43 13.17 16.16
N SER A 201 31.30 12.47 15.41
CA SER A 201 32.18 13.13 14.42
C SER A 201 32.86 12.10 13.49
N ASN A 202 33.19 12.53 12.27
CA ASN A 202 33.85 11.72 11.23
C ASN A 202 35.35 11.57 11.47
N ASN A 203 35.96 10.47 11.02
CA ASN A 203 37.06 10.59 10.05
C ASN A 203 37.35 9.31 9.26
N THR A 204 37.78 9.50 8.01
CA THR A 204 38.14 8.44 7.06
C THR A 204 39.67 8.37 6.93
N THR A 205 40.21 7.26 6.35
CA THR A 205 41.61 7.08 5.88
C THR A 205 42.70 7.08 6.98
N THR A 206 43.56 6.06 7.16
CA THR A 206 44.47 5.45 6.15
C THR A 206 45.12 4.11 6.61
N THR A 207 45.60 3.35 5.62
CA THR A 207 46.79 2.45 5.63
C THR A 207 46.81 1.11 6.39
N SER A 208 47.42 0.13 5.71
CA SER A 208 47.54 -1.30 6.04
C SER A 208 48.61 -1.62 7.11
N PRO A 209 48.57 -2.81 7.74
CA PRO A 209 49.47 -3.18 8.83
C PRO A 209 50.78 -3.84 8.36
N SER A 210 51.89 -3.52 9.04
CA SER A 210 53.16 -4.25 8.96
C SER A 210 53.62 -4.72 10.35
N LYS A 211 53.95 -6.01 10.43
CA LYS A 211 54.63 -6.73 11.54
C LYS A 211 56.07 -6.17 11.76
N PRO A 212 56.85 -6.50 12.82
CA PRO A 212 56.87 -7.80 13.53
C PRO A 212 57.37 -7.88 15.00
N SER A 213 57.47 -9.13 15.51
CA SER A 213 58.52 -9.64 16.47
C SER A 213 58.45 -9.23 17.96
N ILE A 214 58.97 -9.98 18.96
CA ILE A 214 59.41 -11.40 19.14
C ILE A 214 59.60 -11.69 20.67
N ASN A 215 59.60 -12.96 21.11
CA ASN A 215 59.96 -13.47 22.47
C ASN A 215 59.10 -13.01 23.69
N GLY A 216 58.96 -13.79 24.77
CA GLY A 216 59.35 -15.19 24.98
C GLY A 216 59.27 -15.65 26.46
N LEU A 217 58.86 -16.92 26.66
CA LEU A 217 59.09 -17.79 27.83
C LEU A 217 58.47 -17.48 29.22
N SER A 218 57.60 -18.41 29.64
CA SER A 218 57.73 -19.21 30.88
C SER A 218 57.30 -18.67 32.26
N LEU A 219 56.18 -19.22 32.75
CA LEU A 219 56.12 -20.22 33.86
C LEU A 219 55.27 -19.87 35.11
N ASP A 220 54.34 -20.80 35.39
CA ASP A 220 53.78 -21.25 36.68
C ASP A 220 52.80 -20.44 37.58
N ASN A 221 51.60 -21.04 37.64
CA ASN A 221 50.97 -21.61 38.85
C ASN A 221 50.03 -20.81 39.77
N ASN A 222 48.83 -21.40 39.85
CA ASN A 222 48.10 -21.80 41.06
C ASN A 222 47.04 -20.90 41.71
N THR A 223 45.91 -21.58 41.96
CA THR A 223 44.95 -21.45 43.08
C THR A 223 43.59 -20.79 42.78
N THR A 224 42.62 -21.66 42.53
CA THR A 224 41.16 -21.48 42.59
C THR A 224 40.65 -21.35 44.04
N PRO A 225 39.34 -21.12 44.28
CA PRO A 225 38.59 -19.87 44.47
C PRO A 225 38.36 -19.55 45.98
N PRO A 226 37.44 -18.65 46.45
CA PRO A 226 35.98 -18.99 46.51
C PRO A 226 34.93 -17.82 46.53
N ALA A 227 33.71 -18.16 46.09
CA ALA A 227 32.38 -17.89 46.70
C ALA A 227 31.93 -16.52 47.32
N LYS A 228 30.74 -16.08 46.85
CA LYS A 228 29.51 -15.63 47.59
C LYS A 228 29.32 -14.18 48.12
N THR A 229 28.29 -13.54 47.55
CA THR A 229 27.21 -12.70 48.16
C THR A 229 27.52 -11.47 49.05
N ALA A 230 27.04 -10.28 48.65
CA ALA A 230 26.03 -9.46 49.38
C ALA A 230 25.94 -7.97 48.90
N ILE A 231 24.74 -7.39 49.04
CA ILE A 231 24.35 -5.95 48.96
C ILE A 231 24.26 -5.44 50.44
N PRO A 232 24.35 -4.12 50.84
CA PRO A 232 24.29 -2.84 50.10
C PRO A 232 25.39 -1.75 50.42
N SER A 233 25.25 -0.61 49.73
CA SER A 233 25.70 0.80 49.97
C SER A 233 26.10 1.24 51.40
N PRO A 234 26.97 2.28 51.63
CA PRO A 234 26.57 3.70 51.37
C PRO A 234 27.64 4.81 51.10
N LEU A 235 27.18 5.89 50.43
CA LEU A 235 27.46 7.34 50.65
C LEU A 235 28.81 8.06 50.34
N LYS A 236 28.63 9.27 49.74
CA LYS A 236 29.44 10.55 49.75
C LYS A 236 30.68 10.64 48.81
N ILE A 237 31.19 11.82 48.35
CA ILE A 237 30.87 13.28 48.43
C ILE A 237 31.47 13.98 47.16
N SER A 238 30.79 14.85 46.38
CA SER A 238 30.84 16.36 46.35
C SER A 238 30.24 16.84 45.00
N VAL A 239 29.19 17.68 44.90
CA VAL A 239 29.07 19.17 44.86
C VAL A 239 29.82 19.97 43.75
N SER A 240 29.04 20.56 42.82
CA SER A 240 29.14 21.89 42.14
C SER A 240 28.36 21.87 40.80
N SER A 241 27.80 22.95 40.22
CA SER A 241 27.25 24.22 40.73
C SER A 241 26.47 24.92 39.57
N SER A 242 25.71 25.98 39.89
CA SER A 242 25.01 26.95 39.01
C SER A 242 23.79 26.52 38.17
N SER A 243 22.80 27.41 38.22
CA SER A 243 21.52 27.45 37.49
C SER A 243 21.70 27.74 35.99
N ASP A 244 20.70 27.41 35.16
CA ASP A 244 19.87 28.49 34.62
C ASP A 244 18.47 28.08 34.12
N ILE A 245 17.60 29.08 34.03
CA ILE A 245 16.22 29.05 33.51
C ILE A 245 16.15 28.84 32.00
N THR A 246 15.24 27.97 31.54
CA THR A 246 14.21 28.25 30.50
C THR A 246 13.42 26.98 30.18
N LYS A 247 12.09 27.01 30.35
CA LYS A 247 11.18 26.05 29.72
C LYS A 247 10.20 26.81 28.83
N GLY A 248 10.30 26.58 27.53
CA GLY A 248 9.29 27.01 26.55
C GLY A 248 8.06 26.10 26.58
N SER A 249 6.91 26.71 26.32
CA SER A 249 5.56 26.13 26.42
C SER A 249 5.22 25.12 25.32
N PRO A 250 4.20 24.27 25.55
CA PRO A 250 3.25 23.87 24.52
C PRO A 250 1.87 24.54 24.72
N SER A 251 1.21 24.81 23.58
CA SER A 251 -0.25 24.95 23.36
C SER A 251 -1.07 26.00 24.12
N PRO A 252 -1.86 26.85 23.41
CA PRO A 252 -2.99 27.57 23.97
C PRO A 252 -4.31 26.79 23.79
N ASP A 253 -5.08 26.68 24.87
CA ASP A 253 -6.53 26.46 24.83
C ASP A 253 -7.16 27.45 25.82
N SER A 254 -8.12 28.24 25.35
CA SER A 254 -8.62 29.43 26.04
C SER A 254 -10.13 29.57 25.85
N SER A 255 -10.89 28.93 26.74
CA SER A 255 -12.32 29.18 26.92
C SER A 255 -12.69 28.95 28.38
N GLU A 256 -12.82 30.04 29.15
CA GLU A 256 -13.72 30.23 30.30
C GLU A 256 -13.26 31.48 31.10
N PHE A 257 -14.03 32.57 31.05
CA PHE A 257 -14.62 33.24 32.24
C PHE A 257 -15.27 34.58 31.85
N GLU A 258 -16.60 34.65 32.00
CA GLU A 258 -17.36 35.90 31.95
C GLU A 258 -18.23 36.01 33.22
N LYS A 259 -17.69 36.64 34.28
CA LYS A 259 -18.50 37.34 35.29
C LYS A 259 -17.66 38.17 36.26
N ILE A 260 -17.89 39.49 36.22
CA ILE A 260 -17.49 40.45 37.24
C ILE A 260 -18.76 41.10 37.77
N PRO A 261 -19.04 41.09 39.08
CA PRO A 261 -19.98 42.03 39.69
C PRO A 261 -19.31 43.39 39.94
N SER A 262 -19.94 44.44 39.41
CA SER A 262 -19.49 45.83 39.52
C SER A 262 -19.52 46.38 40.95
N ARG A 263 -18.68 47.39 41.22
CA ARG A 263 -19.10 48.59 41.98
C ARG A 263 -18.12 49.74 41.79
N SER A 264 -18.63 50.84 41.25
CA SER A 264 -17.95 52.13 41.17
C SER A 264 -18.31 52.97 42.39
N ASP A 265 -17.34 53.72 42.91
CA ASP A 265 -17.61 54.88 43.76
C ASP A 265 -17.74 56.13 42.89
N SER A 266 -18.61 57.06 43.26
CA SER A 266 -18.75 58.38 42.65
C SER A 266 -19.34 59.36 43.67
N VAL A 267 -18.92 60.63 43.61
CA VAL A 267 -19.11 61.63 44.66
C VAL A 267 -19.99 62.81 44.22
N SER A 268 -20.48 63.57 45.21
CA SER A 268 -21.30 64.80 45.09
C SER A 268 -22.78 64.58 44.73
N SER A 269 -23.76 65.39 45.16
CA SER A 269 -23.74 66.56 46.08
C SER A 269 -25.16 66.83 46.65
N SER A 270 -25.21 67.40 47.87
CA SER A 270 -26.29 68.25 48.45
C SER A 270 -27.76 68.04 48.02
N ASP A 271 -28.63 67.59 48.94
CA ASP A 271 -29.42 68.48 49.84
C ASP A 271 -30.21 67.63 50.88
N GLY A 272 -30.65 68.24 51.99
CA GLY A 272 -31.76 67.69 52.80
C GLY A 272 -31.45 66.89 54.09
N GLY A 273 -31.08 67.58 55.17
CA GLY A 273 -31.69 67.38 56.51
C GLY A 273 -31.23 66.25 57.46
N CYS A 274 -30.95 66.64 58.72
CA CYS A 274 -30.85 65.79 59.94
C CYS A 274 -29.71 64.73 59.97
N GLY A 275 -28.80 64.64 60.94
CA GLY A 275 -28.54 65.41 62.17
C GLY A 275 -27.73 64.54 63.15
N GLY A 276 -26.76 65.10 63.90
CA GLY A 276 -26.07 64.32 64.98
C GLY A 276 -24.55 64.48 65.14
N VAL A 277 -24.12 65.57 65.79
CA VAL A 277 -23.07 65.66 66.84
C VAL A 277 -21.73 64.89 66.74
N GLY A 278 -20.62 65.65 66.74
CA GLY A 278 -19.35 65.28 67.42
C GLY A 278 -18.22 64.75 66.52
N VAL A 279 -16.92 64.98 66.78
CA VAL A 279 -16.20 65.66 67.87
C VAL A 279 -14.91 66.34 67.31
N VAL A 280 -14.42 67.38 68.01
CA VAL A 280 -13.25 68.22 67.67
C VAL A 280 -11.89 67.51 67.86
N GLY A 281 -10.89 67.84 67.02
CA GLY A 281 -9.49 67.46 67.26
C GLY A 281 -8.48 68.24 66.41
N VAL A 282 -8.04 69.42 66.87
CA VAL A 282 -7.02 70.26 66.20
C VAL A 282 -5.60 69.92 66.69
N GLY A 283 -4.64 69.74 65.78
CA GLY A 283 -3.21 69.61 66.07
C GLY A 283 -2.37 70.57 65.21
N LYS A 284 -1.63 71.49 65.85
CA LYS A 284 -0.77 72.50 65.19
C LYS A 284 0.54 71.91 64.65
N GLY A 285 1.09 72.49 63.57
CA GLY A 285 2.50 72.35 63.19
C GLY A 285 2.98 73.44 62.22
N GLN A 286 3.94 74.27 62.66
CA GLN A 286 4.68 75.33 61.94
C GLN A 286 3.91 76.23 60.94
N GLY A 287 3.82 77.53 61.24
CA GLY A 287 3.54 78.54 60.23
C GLY A 287 4.78 78.82 59.36
N ARG A 288 4.61 78.69 58.05
CA ARG A 288 5.29 79.55 57.05
C ARG A 288 4.55 80.90 57.01
N ASP A 289 5.08 81.86 56.25
CA ASP A 289 4.38 83.15 56.08
C ASP A 289 3.00 82.93 55.43
N PRO A 290 1.91 83.51 55.98
CA PRO A 290 0.55 83.22 55.53
C PRO A 290 0.23 83.75 54.12
N SER A 291 1.16 84.46 53.47
CA SER A 291 1.10 84.80 52.05
C SER A 291 1.80 83.76 51.17
N VAL A 292 2.87 83.12 51.66
CA VAL A 292 3.55 82.02 50.98
C VAL A 292 2.69 80.76 51.06
N GLU A 293 2.09 80.47 52.23
CA GLU A 293 1.16 79.34 52.42
C GLU A 293 -0.03 79.43 51.44
N ARG A 294 -0.71 80.58 51.40
CA ARG A 294 -1.82 80.81 50.45
C ARG A 294 -1.40 80.72 48.98
N LEU A 295 -0.17 81.12 48.64
CA LEU A 295 0.34 80.99 47.28
C LEU A 295 0.66 79.52 46.95
N THR A 296 1.19 78.74 47.90
CA THR A 296 1.39 77.30 47.71
C THR A 296 0.07 76.53 47.64
N GLU A 297 -0.93 76.87 48.47
CA GLU A 297 -2.27 76.29 48.38
C GLU A 297 -2.96 76.64 47.06
N GLN A 298 -2.77 77.87 46.55
CA GLN A 298 -3.31 78.29 45.26
C GLN A 298 -2.61 77.60 44.07
N ILE A 299 -1.29 77.38 44.15
CA ILE A 299 -0.55 76.58 43.15
C ILE A 299 -1.02 75.13 43.19
N GLN A 300 -1.05 74.50 44.37
CA GLN A 300 -1.51 73.13 44.52
C GLN A 300 -2.95 72.97 44.01
N LYS A 301 -3.86 73.90 44.31
CA LYS A 301 -5.23 73.88 43.78
C LYS A 301 -5.29 74.05 42.25
N MET A 302 -4.36 74.80 41.67
CA MET A 302 -4.22 74.90 40.20
C MET A 302 -3.63 73.63 39.60
N GLU A 303 -2.68 72.98 40.27
CA GLU A 303 -2.11 71.69 39.85
C GLU A 303 -3.18 70.59 39.92
N GLU A 304 -3.92 70.50 41.03
CA GLU A 304 -5.05 69.58 41.20
C GLU A 304 -6.16 69.83 40.17
N SER A 305 -6.49 71.09 39.86
CA SER A 305 -7.49 71.39 38.82
C SER A 305 -6.97 71.08 37.41
N GLN A 306 -5.67 71.26 37.14
CA GLN A 306 -5.05 70.84 35.89
C GLN A 306 -5.01 69.32 35.77
N HIS A 307 -4.73 68.58 36.84
CA HIS A 307 -4.78 67.12 36.87
C HIS A 307 -6.20 66.60 36.66
N SER A 308 -7.21 67.11 37.36
CA SER A 308 -8.63 66.75 37.12
C SER A 308 -9.05 67.04 35.67
N THR A 309 -8.67 68.21 35.13
CA THR A 309 -8.97 68.56 33.72
C THR A 309 -8.24 67.63 32.75
N ALA A 310 -7.00 67.23 33.04
CA ALA A 310 -6.23 66.30 32.21
C ALA A 310 -6.78 64.87 32.28
N GLU A 311 -7.22 64.41 33.44
CA GLU A 311 -7.87 63.10 33.64
C GLU A 311 -9.23 63.05 32.93
N GLU A 312 -10.06 64.10 33.04
CA GLU A 312 -11.32 64.23 32.28
C GLU A 312 -11.07 64.28 30.76
N LEU A 313 -10.04 64.99 30.30
CA LEU A 313 -9.64 64.99 28.89
C LEU A 313 -9.13 63.62 28.43
N GLN A 314 -8.39 62.90 29.28
CA GLN A 314 -7.94 61.55 28.96
C GLN A 314 -9.11 60.56 28.92
N ALA A 315 -10.08 60.68 29.83
CA ALA A 315 -11.31 59.87 29.83
C ALA A 315 -12.16 60.13 28.58
N THR A 316 -12.35 61.38 28.18
CA THR A 316 -13.10 61.72 26.96
C THR A 316 -12.38 61.31 25.68
N LEU A 317 -11.04 61.35 25.64
CA LEU A 317 -10.25 60.79 24.54
C LEU A 317 -10.36 59.26 24.46
N GLN A 318 -10.39 58.56 25.60
CA GLN A 318 -10.61 57.11 25.64
C GLN A 318 -12.03 56.77 25.18
N GLU A 319 -13.06 57.46 25.68
CA GLU A 319 -14.44 57.23 25.24
C GLU A 319 -14.62 57.49 23.73
N LEU A 320 -13.96 58.51 23.19
CA LEU A 320 -13.95 58.77 21.74
C LEU A 320 -13.22 57.65 20.96
N ALA A 321 -12.16 57.07 21.50
CA ALA A 321 -11.48 55.92 20.90
C ALA A 321 -12.36 54.66 20.92
N ASP A 322 -13.05 54.39 22.03
CA ASP A 322 -13.99 53.28 22.18
C ASP A 322 -15.18 53.44 21.20
N GLN A 323 -15.72 54.66 21.07
CA GLN A 323 -16.76 54.97 20.07
C GLN A 323 -16.24 54.78 18.63
N GLN A 324 -14.99 55.15 18.33
CA GLN A 324 -14.37 54.90 17.03
C GLN A 324 -14.17 53.41 16.75
N GLN A 325 -13.85 52.59 17.77
CA GLN A 325 -13.78 51.14 17.65
C GLN A 325 -15.17 50.56 17.33
N VAL A 326 -16.21 50.93 18.08
CA VAL A 326 -17.59 50.47 17.82
C VAL A 326 -18.07 50.87 16.42
N VAL A 327 -17.71 52.06 15.92
CA VAL A 327 -18.03 52.46 14.53
C VAL A 327 -17.29 51.57 13.51
N GLN A 328 -16.04 51.19 13.76
CA GLN A 328 -15.30 50.26 12.89
C GLN A 328 -15.92 48.86 12.89
N GLU A 329 -16.27 48.32 14.06
CA GLU A 329 -16.94 47.03 14.21
C GLU A 329 -18.30 47.01 13.51
N LEU A 330 -19.12 48.05 13.70
CA LEU A 330 -20.40 48.20 13.00
C LEU A 330 -20.24 48.37 11.49
N THR A 331 -19.13 48.97 11.03
CA THR A 331 -18.83 49.09 9.59
C THR A 331 -18.49 47.72 9.00
N ALA A 332 -17.60 46.96 9.65
CA ALA A 332 -17.25 45.60 9.26
C ALA A 332 -18.47 44.66 9.26
N GLU A 333 -19.35 44.78 10.27
CA GLU A 333 -20.59 44.00 10.33
C GLU A 333 -21.58 44.37 9.21
N ASN A 334 -21.68 45.65 8.83
CA ASN A 334 -22.47 46.06 7.66
C ASN A 334 -21.91 45.49 6.35
N GLU A 335 -20.58 45.46 6.18
CA GLU A 335 -19.94 44.82 5.02
C GLU A 335 -20.19 43.30 5.00
N ARG A 336 -20.12 42.63 6.16
CA ARG A 336 -20.45 41.21 6.33
C ARG A 336 -21.90 40.92 5.94
N LEU A 337 -22.85 41.69 6.45
CA LEU A 337 -24.28 41.59 6.12
C LEU A 337 -24.55 41.90 4.64
N ALA A 338 -23.81 42.82 4.02
CA ALA A 338 -23.90 43.09 2.58
C ALA A 338 -23.43 41.90 1.73
N GLN A 339 -22.38 41.20 2.16
CA GLN A 339 -21.91 39.97 1.52
C GLN A 339 -22.96 38.84 1.67
N GLU A 340 -23.49 38.61 2.87
CA GLU A 340 -24.55 37.62 3.12
C GLU A 340 -25.80 37.90 2.28
N LYS A 341 -26.23 39.17 2.19
CA LYS A 341 -27.33 39.59 1.31
C LYS A 341 -27.04 39.27 -0.17
N GLY A 342 -25.80 39.45 -0.63
CA GLY A 342 -25.39 39.08 -1.99
C GLY A 342 -25.46 37.57 -2.25
N LEU A 343 -25.01 36.76 -1.29
CA LEU A 343 -25.10 35.29 -1.35
C LEU A 343 -26.56 34.80 -1.33
N LEU A 344 -27.42 35.40 -0.50
CA LEU A 344 -28.85 35.10 -0.48
C LEU A 344 -29.55 35.50 -1.79
N GLN A 345 -29.17 36.63 -2.38
CA GLN A 345 -29.73 37.09 -3.66
C GLN A 345 -29.35 36.17 -4.82
N THR A 346 -28.09 35.72 -4.88
CA THR A 346 -27.63 34.76 -5.91
C THR A 346 -28.26 33.37 -5.72
N SER A 347 -28.37 32.88 -4.48
CA SER A 347 -29.09 31.64 -4.16
C SER A 347 -30.57 31.69 -4.56
N LEU A 348 -31.27 32.79 -4.26
CA LEU A 348 -32.66 32.99 -4.67
C LEU A 348 -32.82 33.03 -6.21
N GLN A 349 -31.86 33.63 -6.91
CA GLN A 349 -31.86 33.65 -8.38
C GLN A 349 -31.67 32.25 -8.96
N GLN A 350 -30.73 31.46 -8.43
CA GLN A 350 -30.55 30.05 -8.81
C GLN A 350 -31.80 29.19 -8.53
N GLN A 351 -32.49 29.43 -7.41
CA GLN A 351 -33.75 28.75 -7.11
C GLN A 351 -34.85 29.12 -8.11
N ARG A 352 -34.96 30.40 -8.51
CA ARG A 352 -35.90 30.85 -9.56
C ARG A 352 -35.63 30.16 -10.89
N GLU A 353 -34.38 30.17 -11.34
CA GLU A 353 -33.95 29.49 -12.58
C GLU A 353 -34.23 27.97 -12.53
N ARG A 354 -34.01 27.33 -11.38
CA ARG A 354 -34.35 25.91 -11.17
C ARG A 354 -35.86 25.65 -11.24
N VAL A 355 -36.68 26.53 -10.67
CA VAL A 355 -38.15 26.43 -10.74
C VAL A 355 -38.64 26.68 -12.17
N GLU A 356 -38.07 27.65 -12.88
CA GLU A 356 -38.40 27.94 -14.27
C GLU A 356 -38.05 26.76 -15.19
N LEU A 357 -36.87 26.15 -15.00
CA LEU A 357 -36.48 24.93 -15.72
C LEU A 357 -37.42 23.74 -15.42
N LEU A 358 -37.92 23.62 -14.19
CA LEU A 358 -38.92 22.60 -13.83
C LEU A 358 -40.29 22.92 -14.43
N ALA A 359 -40.68 24.19 -14.51
CA ALA A 359 -41.91 24.62 -15.18
C ALA A 359 -41.86 24.30 -16.69
N GLN A 360 -40.77 24.66 -17.37
CA GLN A 360 -40.54 24.30 -18.78
C GLN A 360 -40.57 22.79 -19.02
N LYS A 361 -39.98 21.99 -18.12
CA LYS A 361 -40.05 20.52 -18.18
C LYS A 361 -41.47 20.00 -17.98
N ASN A 362 -42.24 20.56 -17.05
CA ASN A 362 -43.63 20.19 -16.83
C ASN A 362 -44.52 20.57 -18.02
N GLU A 363 -44.30 21.74 -18.64
CA GLU A 363 -45.00 22.16 -19.86
C GLU A 363 -44.68 21.23 -21.04
N ALA A 364 -43.41 20.86 -21.24
CA ALA A 364 -43.00 19.89 -22.26
C ALA A 364 -43.61 18.49 -22.02
N LEU A 365 -43.70 18.04 -20.75
CA LEU A 365 -44.36 16.78 -20.41
C LEU A 365 -45.88 16.85 -20.60
N ALA A 366 -46.52 17.98 -20.25
CA ALA A 366 -47.94 18.21 -20.49
C ALA A 366 -48.27 18.22 -21.98
N GLY A 367 -47.45 18.87 -22.82
CA GLY A 367 -47.55 18.83 -24.27
C GLY A 367 -47.48 17.41 -24.81
N ARG A 368 -46.47 16.62 -24.40
CA ARG A 368 -46.35 15.21 -24.79
C ARG A 368 -47.51 14.32 -24.30
N LEU A 369 -48.08 14.62 -23.15
CA LEU A 369 -49.28 13.92 -22.66
C LEU A 369 -50.53 14.33 -23.46
N GLN A 370 -50.64 15.58 -23.89
CA GLN A 370 -51.72 16.07 -24.75
C GLN A 370 -51.62 15.53 -26.18
N GLU A 371 -50.40 15.33 -26.70
CA GLU A 371 -50.13 14.61 -27.94
C GLU A 371 -50.49 13.12 -27.82
N ALA A 372 -50.06 12.46 -26.74
CA ALA A 372 -50.39 11.06 -26.46
C ALA A 372 -51.90 10.83 -26.28
N ALA A 373 -52.62 11.77 -25.66
CA ALA A 373 -54.08 11.72 -25.51
C ALA A 373 -54.85 11.97 -26.82
N GLN A 374 -54.19 12.51 -27.86
CA GLN A 374 -54.76 12.70 -29.19
C GLN A 374 -54.39 11.58 -30.17
N ALA A 375 -53.48 10.66 -29.80
CA ALA A 375 -53.10 9.52 -30.61
C ALA A 375 -54.09 8.34 -30.42
N PRO A 376 -54.78 7.86 -31.46
CA PRO A 376 -55.67 6.71 -31.33
C PRO A 376 -54.87 5.40 -31.30
N SER A 377 -55.13 4.57 -30.27
CA SER A 377 -54.74 3.14 -30.17
C SER A 377 -53.28 2.79 -30.48
N GLY A 378 -52.36 3.12 -29.56
CA GLY A 378 -50.92 2.75 -29.65
C GLY A 378 -50.36 2.02 -28.42
N ASP A 379 -51.20 1.53 -27.50
CA ASP A 379 -50.74 0.90 -26.26
C ASP A 379 -50.05 -0.47 -26.48
N GLU A 380 -50.43 -1.20 -27.52
CA GLU A 380 -49.77 -2.48 -27.88
C GLU A 380 -48.35 -2.25 -28.43
N ASP A 381 -48.15 -1.26 -29.32
CA ASP A 381 -46.83 -0.89 -29.83
C ASP A 381 -45.91 -0.42 -28.69
N ARG A 382 -46.45 0.33 -27.73
CA ARG A 382 -45.72 0.79 -26.55
C ARG A 382 -45.36 -0.36 -25.60
N ALA A 383 -46.24 -1.36 -25.45
CA ALA A 383 -45.94 -2.56 -24.67
C ALA A 383 -44.85 -3.40 -25.33
N ALA A 384 -44.91 -3.57 -26.66
CA ALA A 384 -43.89 -4.26 -27.45
C ALA A 384 -42.52 -3.54 -27.40
N GLU A 385 -42.49 -2.20 -27.47
CA GLU A 385 -41.24 -1.44 -27.35
C GLU A 385 -40.62 -1.58 -25.95
N LEU A 386 -41.44 -1.63 -24.89
CA LEU A 386 -40.97 -1.89 -23.53
C LEU A 386 -40.43 -3.32 -23.38
N GLU A 387 -41.14 -4.33 -23.90
CA GLU A 387 -40.68 -5.72 -23.90
C GLU A 387 -39.34 -5.85 -24.64
N GLN A 388 -39.22 -5.24 -25.82
CA GLN A 388 -37.96 -5.20 -26.58
C GLN A 388 -36.82 -4.57 -25.75
N ARG A 389 -37.03 -3.39 -25.16
CA ARG A 389 -36.04 -2.73 -24.29
C ARG A 389 -35.62 -3.59 -23.10
N TYR A 390 -36.55 -4.35 -22.49
CA TYR A 390 -36.21 -5.32 -21.45
C TYR A 390 -35.38 -6.49 -21.99
N THR A 391 -35.70 -7.02 -23.17
CA THR A 391 -34.88 -8.09 -23.79
C THR A 391 -33.48 -7.61 -24.14
N ASP A 392 -33.34 -6.40 -24.70
CA ASP A 392 -32.05 -5.79 -25.03
C ASP A 392 -31.18 -5.57 -23.78
N LEU A 393 -31.78 -5.07 -22.68
CA LEU A 393 -31.09 -4.90 -21.40
C LEU A 393 -30.67 -6.23 -20.77
N VAL A 394 -31.48 -7.28 -20.88
CA VAL A 394 -31.11 -8.63 -20.43
C VAL A 394 -29.99 -9.21 -21.30
N GLN A 395 -30.00 -8.95 -22.61
CA GLN A 395 -28.94 -9.38 -23.52
C GLN A 395 -27.62 -8.62 -23.27
N SER A 396 -27.65 -7.30 -23.10
CA SER A 396 -26.45 -6.52 -22.77
C SER A 396 -25.86 -6.96 -21.43
N SER A 397 -26.70 -7.14 -20.42
CA SER A 397 -26.28 -7.64 -19.10
C SER A 397 -25.75 -9.08 -19.13
N ARG A 398 -26.18 -9.92 -20.09
CA ARG A 398 -25.59 -11.25 -20.33
C ARG A 398 -24.23 -11.14 -21.00
N PHE A 399 -24.12 -10.35 -22.06
CA PHE A 399 -22.86 -10.12 -22.78
C PHE A 399 -21.77 -9.48 -21.90
N GLU A 400 -22.14 -8.53 -21.04
CA GLU A 400 -21.24 -7.94 -20.05
C GLU A 400 -20.74 -8.98 -19.03
N ARG A 401 -21.61 -9.87 -18.54
CA ARG A 401 -21.20 -10.98 -17.67
C ARG A 401 -20.27 -11.96 -18.39
N GLU A 402 -20.57 -12.32 -19.63
CA GLU A 402 -19.74 -13.21 -20.45
C GLU A 402 -18.34 -12.61 -20.65
N LYS A 403 -18.26 -11.33 -21.04
CA LYS A 403 -17.00 -10.58 -21.14
C LYS A 403 -16.22 -10.52 -19.83
N LEU A 404 -16.90 -10.37 -18.69
CA LEU A 404 -16.25 -10.39 -17.37
C LEU A 404 -15.72 -11.79 -17.01
N VAL A 405 -16.43 -12.86 -17.38
CA VAL A 405 -15.96 -14.24 -17.23
C VAL A 405 -14.76 -14.53 -18.14
N ASP A 406 -14.76 -14.05 -19.38
CA ASP A 406 -13.61 -14.16 -20.29
C ASP A 406 -12.38 -13.46 -19.71
N ILE A 407 -12.53 -12.22 -19.23
CA ILE A 407 -11.44 -11.47 -18.57
C ILE A 407 -10.97 -12.22 -17.31
N GLN A 408 -11.88 -12.74 -16.49
CA GLN A 408 -11.53 -13.53 -15.31
C GLN A 408 -10.75 -14.80 -15.69
N GLN A 409 -11.16 -15.49 -16.76
CA GLN A 409 -10.48 -16.69 -17.23
C GLN A 409 -9.10 -16.38 -17.81
N GLN A 410 -8.96 -15.27 -18.55
CA GLN A 410 -7.67 -14.77 -19.05
C GLN A 410 -6.72 -14.41 -17.90
N LEU A 411 -7.18 -13.64 -16.91
CA LEU A 411 -6.38 -13.28 -15.73
C LEU A 411 -5.99 -14.51 -14.91
N THR A 412 -6.91 -15.47 -14.72
CA THR A 412 -6.63 -16.74 -14.03
C THR A 412 -5.61 -17.59 -14.81
N GLY A 413 -5.69 -17.60 -16.14
CA GLY A 413 -4.71 -18.26 -17.00
C GLY A 413 -3.33 -17.62 -16.92
N SER A 414 -3.27 -16.29 -16.95
CA SER A 414 -2.02 -15.52 -16.81
C SER A 414 -1.39 -15.69 -15.44
N LEU A 415 -2.19 -15.72 -14.37
CA LEU A 415 -1.70 -16.00 -13.01
C LEU A 415 -1.07 -17.39 -12.94
N ARG A 416 -1.74 -18.42 -13.45
CA ARG A 416 -1.20 -19.80 -13.46
C ARG A 416 0.09 -19.92 -14.29
N ALA A 417 0.19 -19.21 -15.41
CA ALA A 417 1.41 -19.17 -16.21
C ALA A 417 2.57 -18.52 -15.42
N LEU A 418 2.32 -17.39 -14.76
CA LEU A 418 3.32 -16.72 -13.91
C LEU A 418 3.71 -17.57 -12.68
N GLU A 419 2.76 -18.29 -12.07
CA GLU A 419 3.04 -19.27 -11.01
C GLU A 419 3.93 -20.42 -11.50
N GLN A 420 3.73 -20.90 -12.73
CA GLN A 420 4.58 -21.92 -13.35
C GLN A 420 5.99 -21.38 -13.63
N GLU A 421 6.10 -20.21 -14.27
CA GLU A 421 7.39 -19.55 -14.53
C GLU A 421 8.16 -19.30 -13.22
N HIS A 422 7.46 -18.92 -12.14
CA HIS A 422 8.05 -18.78 -10.82
C HIS A 422 8.58 -20.11 -10.25
N GLN A 423 7.83 -21.21 -10.39
CA GLN A 423 8.27 -22.55 -9.98
C GLN A 423 9.48 -23.03 -10.79
N GLU A 424 9.51 -22.75 -12.10
CA GLU A 424 10.63 -23.07 -12.99
C GLU A 424 11.88 -22.24 -12.61
N ALA A 425 11.74 -20.94 -12.39
CA ALA A 425 12.80 -20.07 -11.91
C ALA A 425 13.32 -20.50 -10.53
N GLN A 426 12.45 -20.88 -9.59
CA GLN A 426 12.86 -21.48 -8.31
C GLN A 426 13.60 -22.81 -8.49
N GLY A 427 13.24 -23.61 -9.50
CA GLY A 427 13.98 -24.82 -9.89
C GLY A 427 15.40 -24.50 -10.35
N GLN A 428 15.54 -23.53 -11.26
CA GLN A 428 16.85 -23.07 -11.76
C GLN A 428 17.72 -22.49 -10.63
N VAL A 429 17.15 -21.68 -9.73
CA VAL A 429 17.87 -21.13 -8.57
C VAL A 429 18.36 -22.23 -7.62
N ARG A 430 17.58 -23.32 -7.42
CA ARG A 430 18.04 -24.47 -6.64
C ARG A 430 19.19 -25.21 -7.33
N SER A 431 19.06 -25.51 -8.62
CA SER A 431 20.13 -26.17 -9.38
C SER A 431 21.43 -25.35 -9.41
N LEU A 432 21.35 -24.03 -9.56
CA LEU A 432 22.53 -23.14 -9.54
C LEU A 432 23.16 -23.04 -8.14
N ARG A 433 22.36 -23.13 -7.06
CA ARG A 433 22.89 -23.22 -5.69
C ARG A 433 23.62 -24.55 -5.49
N GLU A 434 23.04 -25.66 -5.92
CA GLU A 434 23.67 -26.99 -5.85
C GLU A 434 24.97 -27.07 -6.66
N GLU A 435 25.02 -26.47 -7.86
CA GLU A 435 26.25 -26.37 -8.65
C GLU A 435 27.31 -25.51 -7.95
N ARG A 436 26.94 -24.32 -7.45
CA ARG A 436 27.82 -23.44 -6.68
C ARG A 436 28.39 -24.16 -5.46
N ASP A 437 27.55 -24.85 -4.69
CA ASP A 437 27.97 -25.54 -3.46
C ASP A 437 28.90 -26.71 -3.80
N GLY A 438 28.62 -27.43 -4.90
CA GLY A 438 29.52 -28.45 -5.45
C GLY A 438 30.86 -27.91 -5.93
N LEU A 439 30.89 -26.72 -6.56
CA LEU A 439 32.11 -26.03 -6.96
C LEU A 439 32.89 -25.50 -5.75
N GLN A 440 32.21 -24.95 -4.74
CA GLN A 440 32.83 -24.48 -3.50
C GLN A 440 33.55 -25.64 -2.80
N CYS A 441 32.88 -26.77 -2.58
CA CYS A 441 33.54 -27.94 -2.00
C CYS A 441 34.67 -28.51 -2.87
N ARG A 442 34.72 -28.23 -4.18
CA ARG A 442 35.88 -28.58 -5.02
C ARG A 442 37.05 -27.62 -4.79
N VAL A 443 36.79 -26.32 -4.68
CA VAL A 443 37.81 -25.32 -4.34
C VAL A 443 38.42 -25.62 -2.96
N GLU A 444 37.58 -25.85 -1.94
CA GLU A 444 38.02 -26.20 -0.58
C GLU A 444 38.97 -27.42 -0.57
N ARG A 445 38.68 -28.47 -1.36
CA ARG A 445 39.56 -29.65 -1.47
C ARG A 445 40.87 -29.38 -2.22
N GLU A 446 40.86 -28.53 -3.25
CA GLU A 446 42.08 -28.13 -3.95
C GLU A 446 42.96 -27.21 -3.07
N GLU A 447 42.36 -26.37 -2.23
CA GLU A 447 43.07 -25.57 -1.22
C GLU A 447 43.67 -26.47 -0.13
N GLU A 448 42.94 -27.47 0.38
CA GLU A 448 43.45 -28.48 1.30
C GLU A 448 44.63 -29.26 0.70
N ALA A 449 44.46 -29.78 -0.52
CA ALA A 449 45.51 -30.53 -1.24
C ALA A 449 46.74 -29.65 -1.58
N GLY A 450 46.54 -28.39 -1.95
CA GLY A 450 47.62 -27.41 -2.12
C GLY A 450 48.36 -27.14 -0.80
N GLY A 451 47.62 -27.04 0.31
CA GLY A 451 48.15 -26.94 1.66
C GLY A 451 48.93 -28.18 2.10
N GLU A 452 48.56 -29.38 1.63
CA GLU A 452 49.31 -30.62 1.85
C GLU A 452 50.59 -30.68 0.99
N MET A 453 50.49 -30.32 -0.30
CA MET A 453 51.63 -30.28 -1.23
C MET A 453 52.71 -29.29 -0.78
N THR A 454 52.31 -28.12 -0.29
CA THR A 454 53.25 -27.12 0.26
C THR A 454 53.95 -27.62 1.53
N ARG A 455 53.22 -28.23 2.48
CA ARG A 455 53.81 -28.90 3.65
C ARG A 455 54.81 -30.00 3.26
N ALA A 456 54.44 -30.88 2.33
CA ALA A 456 55.32 -31.94 1.84
C ALA A 456 56.59 -31.38 1.16
N ALA A 457 56.46 -30.29 0.40
CA ALA A 457 57.60 -29.61 -0.22
C ALA A 457 58.56 -28.98 0.83
N GLU A 458 58.01 -28.40 1.90
CA GLU A 458 58.81 -27.89 3.03
C GLU A 458 59.55 -29.01 3.77
N GLU A 459 58.89 -30.15 4.03
CA GLU A 459 59.50 -31.34 4.62
C GLU A 459 60.62 -31.92 3.74
N HIS A 460 60.39 -32.04 2.43
CA HIS A 460 61.42 -32.49 1.48
C HIS A 460 62.61 -31.52 1.41
N LYS A 461 62.37 -30.21 1.46
CA LYS A 461 63.43 -29.20 1.52
C LYS A 461 64.25 -29.32 2.81
N ALA A 462 63.61 -29.48 3.96
CA ALA A 462 64.29 -29.70 5.24
C ALA A 462 65.13 -30.99 5.23
N ALA A 463 64.63 -32.07 4.63
CA ALA A 463 65.37 -33.31 4.45
C ALA A 463 66.59 -33.15 3.51
N ALA A 464 66.45 -32.41 2.41
CA ALA A 464 67.53 -32.12 1.48
C ALA A 464 68.63 -31.24 2.11
N ASP A 465 68.25 -30.24 2.91
CA ASP A 465 69.18 -29.40 3.66
C ASP A 465 69.94 -30.22 4.72
N ALA A 466 69.27 -31.12 5.43
CA ALA A 466 69.90 -32.05 6.37
C ALA A 466 70.90 -33.02 5.68
N LEU A 467 70.61 -33.47 4.45
CA LEU A 467 71.55 -34.25 3.64
C LEU A 467 72.74 -33.40 3.16
N ARG A 468 72.52 -32.14 2.77
CA ARG A 468 73.59 -31.21 2.35
C ARG A 468 74.61 -30.99 3.47
N VAL A 469 74.16 -30.80 4.71
CA VAL A 469 75.03 -30.69 5.90
C VAL A 469 75.86 -31.97 6.11
N LYS A 470 75.24 -33.16 6.00
CA LYS A 470 75.95 -34.44 6.12
C LYS A 470 76.99 -34.63 5.00
N ASN A 471 76.68 -34.23 3.76
CA ASN A 471 77.60 -34.31 2.63
C ASN A 471 78.81 -33.39 2.82
N GLY A 472 78.59 -32.14 3.23
CA GLY A 472 79.68 -31.19 3.54
C GLY A 472 80.65 -31.74 4.60
N ARG A 473 80.14 -32.39 5.64
CA ARG A 473 80.95 -33.09 6.66
C ARG A 473 81.81 -34.21 6.06
N LEU A 474 81.24 -35.05 5.19
CA LEU A 474 81.96 -36.14 4.54
C LEU A 474 83.03 -35.62 3.55
N LYS A 475 82.74 -34.53 2.83
CA LYS A 475 83.69 -33.92 1.89
C LYS A 475 84.95 -33.43 2.62
N ALA A 476 84.79 -32.70 3.73
CA ALA A 476 85.92 -32.26 4.55
C ALA A 476 86.81 -33.43 5.01
N GLN A 477 86.21 -34.59 5.31
CA GLN A 477 86.96 -35.80 5.67
C GLN A 477 87.72 -36.42 4.49
N VAL A 478 87.17 -36.37 3.26
CA VAL A 478 87.87 -36.83 2.05
C VAL A 478 89.08 -35.94 1.73
N ASP A 479 88.96 -34.62 1.89
CA ASP A 479 90.05 -33.69 1.59
C ASP A 479 91.26 -33.89 2.52
N ILE A 480 91.03 -34.24 3.79
CA ILE A 480 92.08 -34.63 4.76
C ILE A 480 92.84 -35.89 4.29
N GLU A 481 92.13 -36.91 3.80
CA GLU A 481 92.79 -38.14 3.31
C GLU A 481 93.53 -37.92 1.99
N ARG A 482 93.03 -37.03 1.12
CA ARG A 482 93.70 -36.65 -0.14
C ARG A 482 95.05 -35.98 0.09
N GLN A 483 95.16 -35.13 1.11
CA GLN A 483 96.41 -34.45 1.45
C GLN A 483 97.54 -35.47 1.73
N LYS A 484 97.27 -36.49 2.55
CA LYS A 484 98.23 -37.57 2.88
C LYS A 484 98.70 -38.34 1.62
N VAL A 485 97.81 -38.57 0.66
CA VAL A 485 98.17 -39.24 -0.60
C VAL A 485 99.05 -38.35 -1.50
N GLY A 486 98.88 -37.03 -1.44
CA GLY A 486 99.74 -36.07 -2.15
C GLY A 486 101.20 -36.14 -1.68
N GLU A 487 101.41 -36.22 -0.36
CA GLU A 487 102.74 -36.35 0.27
C GLU A 487 103.47 -37.63 -0.18
N LEU A 488 102.74 -38.75 -0.28
CA LEU A 488 103.29 -40.03 -0.76
C LEU A 488 103.67 -39.98 -2.25
N LYS A 489 102.89 -39.29 -3.09
CA LYS A 489 103.17 -39.18 -4.53
C LYS A 489 104.39 -38.31 -4.84
N ALA A 490 104.71 -37.34 -3.97
CA ALA A 490 105.91 -36.51 -4.13
C ALA A 490 107.23 -37.33 -4.08
N MET A 491 107.22 -38.55 -3.53
CA MET A 491 108.41 -39.41 -3.46
C MET A 491 108.71 -40.21 -4.73
N GLN A 492 107.82 -40.25 -5.73
CA GLN A 492 107.87 -41.27 -6.78
C GLN A 492 108.42 -40.80 -8.15
N SER A 493 108.64 -39.51 -8.36
CA SER A 493 108.84 -38.94 -9.71
C SER A 493 110.30 -38.75 -10.14
N ALA A 494 110.95 -39.82 -10.62
CA ALA A 494 112.16 -39.72 -11.45
C ALA A 494 112.40 -41.01 -12.30
N GLY A 495 112.23 -40.95 -13.63
CA GLY A 495 112.59 -42.08 -14.51
C GLY A 495 111.95 -42.14 -15.90
N ASP A 496 112.24 -41.16 -16.77
CA ASP A 496 111.61 -41.07 -18.09
C ASP A 496 112.37 -41.79 -19.21
N SER A 497 111.72 -42.74 -19.90
CA SER A 497 111.95 -43.05 -21.32
C SER A 497 110.86 -43.97 -21.89
N THR A 498 110.53 -45.05 -21.17
CA THR A 498 109.27 -45.80 -21.34
C THR A 498 108.06 -44.89 -21.20
N GLU A 499 108.19 -43.86 -20.37
CA GLU A 499 107.22 -42.78 -20.19
C GLU A 499 106.81 -42.12 -21.52
N LEU A 500 107.74 -41.78 -22.42
CA LEU A 500 107.38 -41.10 -23.67
C LEU A 500 106.56 -41.99 -24.62
N GLN A 501 106.90 -43.28 -24.70
CA GLN A 501 106.15 -44.25 -25.51
C GLN A 501 104.81 -44.62 -24.84
N ARG A 502 104.74 -44.60 -23.51
CA ARG A 502 103.52 -44.72 -22.73
C ARG A 502 102.61 -43.51 -22.96
N LEU A 503 103.15 -42.29 -22.92
CA LEU A 503 102.46 -41.03 -23.18
C LEU A 503 101.87 -40.99 -24.59
N LEU A 504 102.57 -41.49 -25.61
CA LEU A 504 102.02 -41.58 -26.97
C LEU A 504 100.83 -42.56 -27.05
N LYS A 505 100.94 -43.74 -26.41
CA LYS A 505 99.83 -44.70 -26.32
C LYS A 505 98.64 -44.15 -25.52
N VAL A 506 98.93 -43.41 -24.45
CA VAL A 506 97.91 -42.70 -23.66
C VAL A 506 97.26 -41.61 -24.50
N ALA A 507 98.00 -40.79 -25.24
CA ALA A 507 97.44 -39.75 -26.11
C ALA A 507 96.52 -40.33 -27.21
N HIS A 508 96.86 -41.50 -27.78
CA HIS A 508 95.95 -42.20 -28.70
C HIS A 508 94.69 -42.74 -27.99
N ALA A 509 94.83 -43.38 -26.83
CA ALA A 509 93.69 -43.84 -26.05
C ALA A 509 92.82 -42.68 -25.54
N GLU A 510 93.41 -41.51 -25.27
CA GLU A 510 92.69 -40.29 -24.90
C GLU A 510 92.00 -39.65 -26.09
N ARG A 511 92.60 -39.66 -27.30
CA ARG A 511 91.87 -39.28 -28.52
C ARG A 511 90.63 -40.15 -28.69
N ASP A 512 90.77 -41.47 -28.62
CA ASP A 512 89.66 -42.41 -28.84
C ASP A 512 88.58 -42.26 -27.74
N ARG A 513 88.99 -41.97 -26.49
CA ARG A 513 88.09 -41.58 -25.40
C ARG A 513 87.36 -40.27 -25.71
N LEU A 514 88.07 -39.24 -26.17
CA LEU A 514 87.51 -37.93 -26.50
C LEU A 514 86.57 -37.99 -27.71
N GLU A 515 86.84 -38.83 -28.71
CA GLU A 515 85.92 -39.10 -29.82
C GLU A 515 84.63 -39.79 -29.33
N GLY A 516 84.74 -40.71 -28.36
CA GLY A 516 83.60 -41.27 -27.63
C GLY A 516 82.82 -40.23 -26.82
N GLU A 517 83.50 -39.33 -26.12
CA GLU A 517 82.88 -38.23 -25.36
C GLU A 517 82.20 -37.21 -26.29
N VAL A 518 82.80 -36.87 -27.44
CA VAL A 518 82.19 -35.99 -28.45
C VAL A 518 80.93 -36.59 -29.05
N THR A 519 80.95 -37.88 -29.40
CA THR A 519 79.76 -38.56 -29.94
C THR A 519 78.66 -38.72 -28.88
N GLY A 520 79.03 -38.98 -27.61
CA GLY A 520 78.11 -38.94 -26.47
C GLY A 520 77.45 -37.57 -26.29
N LEU A 521 78.24 -36.49 -26.24
CA LEU A 521 77.75 -35.11 -26.13
C LEU A 521 76.87 -34.70 -27.32
N GLN A 522 77.16 -35.17 -28.54
CA GLN A 522 76.29 -34.96 -29.71
C GLN A 522 74.94 -35.66 -29.55
N GLN A 523 74.91 -36.88 -29.01
CA GLN A 523 73.68 -37.60 -28.73
C GLN A 523 72.88 -36.94 -27.59
N GLU A 524 73.54 -36.50 -26.52
CA GLU A 524 72.91 -35.75 -25.44
C GLU A 524 72.32 -34.42 -25.92
N LEU A 525 73.03 -33.68 -26.79
CA LEU A 525 72.53 -32.46 -27.41
C LEU A 525 71.27 -32.72 -28.26
N LEU A 526 71.27 -33.79 -29.07
CA LEU A 526 70.11 -34.15 -29.88
C LEU A 526 68.93 -34.57 -29.00
N GLN A 527 69.18 -35.32 -27.92
CA GLN A 527 68.14 -35.68 -26.96
C GLN A 527 67.59 -34.45 -26.24
N ALA A 528 68.45 -33.51 -25.83
CA ALA A 528 68.04 -32.24 -25.24
C ALA A 528 67.19 -31.40 -26.21
N GLN A 529 67.56 -31.35 -27.50
CA GLN A 529 66.78 -30.68 -28.54
C GLN A 529 65.36 -31.27 -28.66
N THR A 530 65.23 -32.59 -28.83
CA THR A 530 63.90 -33.24 -28.89
C THR A 530 63.09 -33.05 -27.60
N ASN A 531 63.74 -33.03 -26.44
CA ASN A 531 63.08 -32.73 -25.16
C ASN A 531 62.60 -31.27 -25.10
N THR A 532 63.37 -30.31 -25.63
CA THR A 532 62.93 -28.89 -25.70
C THR A 532 61.80 -28.67 -26.69
N GLU A 533 61.81 -29.34 -27.85
CA GLU A 533 60.71 -29.31 -28.82
C GLU A 533 59.42 -29.89 -28.21
N HIS A 534 59.54 -31.01 -27.49
CA HIS A 534 58.41 -31.61 -26.77
C HIS A 534 57.86 -30.67 -25.67
N ALA A 535 58.74 -30.06 -24.87
CA ALA A 535 58.35 -29.11 -23.84
C ALA A 535 57.70 -27.84 -24.43
N GLN A 536 58.19 -27.33 -25.57
CA GLN A 536 57.55 -26.22 -26.30
C GLN A 536 56.15 -26.62 -26.80
N GLY A 537 55.98 -27.82 -27.36
CA GLY A 537 54.68 -28.33 -27.77
C GLY A 537 53.67 -28.46 -26.61
N LEU A 538 54.14 -28.89 -25.43
CA LEU A 538 53.33 -28.92 -24.21
C LEU A 538 52.97 -27.51 -23.72
N LEU A 539 53.93 -26.57 -23.73
CA LEU A 539 53.69 -25.17 -23.36
C LEU A 539 52.63 -24.52 -24.26
N SER A 540 52.77 -24.59 -25.59
CA SER A 540 51.77 -24.03 -26.51
C SER A 540 50.40 -24.68 -26.40
N LYS A 541 50.33 -25.96 -26.02
CA LYS A 541 49.05 -26.62 -25.71
C LYS A 541 48.42 -26.05 -24.44
N VAL A 542 49.20 -25.91 -23.36
CA VAL A 542 48.72 -25.34 -22.09
C VAL A 542 48.31 -23.87 -22.27
N GLU A 543 49.07 -23.08 -23.03
CA GLU A 543 48.73 -21.69 -23.37
C GLU A 543 47.38 -21.60 -24.09
N ALA A 544 47.12 -22.48 -25.06
CA ALA A 544 45.84 -22.55 -25.77
C ALA A 544 44.68 -23.00 -24.84
N GLU A 545 44.91 -23.97 -23.96
CA GLU A 545 43.93 -24.40 -22.96
C GLU A 545 43.62 -23.27 -21.95
N CYS A 546 44.64 -22.53 -21.48
CA CYS A 546 44.47 -21.36 -20.63
C CYS A 546 43.69 -20.23 -21.31
N GLN A 547 43.99 -19.90 -22.57
CA GLN A 547 43.22 -18.93 -23.36
C GLN A 547 41.76 -19.37 -23.49
N GLN A 548 41.52 -20.64 -23.81
CA GLN A 548 40.17 -21.18 -23.96
C GLN A 548 39.39 -21.24 -22.63
N VAL A 549 40.06 -21.36 -21.48
CA VAL A 549 39.43 -21.23 -20.15
C VAL A 549 39.13 -19.76 -19.84
N ALA A 550 40.04 -18.84 -20.16
CA ALA A 550 39.84 -17.40 -19.97
C ALA A 550 38.67 -16.85 -20.84
N GLU A 551 38.59 -17.25 -22.10
CA GLU A 551 37.46 -16.90 -22.99
C GLU A 551 36.13 -17.40 -22.42
N ARG A 552 36.05 -18.65 -21.97
CA ARG A 552 34.84 -19.20 -21.33
C ARG A 552 34.48 -18.49 -20.03
N ALA A 553 35.47 -18.08 -19.24
CA ALA A 553 35.24 -17.32 -18.02
C ALA A 553 34.65 -15.94 -18.35
N GLY A 554 35.24 -15.23 -19.31
CA GLY A 554 34.73 -13.92 -19.79
C GLY A 554 33.31 -14.00 -20.35
N SER A 555 33.00 -15.00 -21.19
CA SER A 555 31.62 -15.17 -21.69
C SER A 555 30.61 -15.48 -20.59
N ARG A 556 31.00 -16.21 -19.54
CA ARG A 556 30.14 -16.46 -18.37
C ARG A 556 29.96 -15.22 -17.51
N GLU A 557 31.01 -14.41 -17.35
CA GLU A 557 30.93 -13.13 -16.64
C GLU A 557 29.98 -12.15 -17.37
N GLU A 558 30.08 -12.07 -18.70
CA GLU A 558 29.20 -11.24 -19.54
C GLU A 558 27.74 -11.73 -19.49
N GLU A 559 27.49 -13.06 -19.54
CA GLU A 559 26.15 -13.63 -19.36
C GLU A 559 25.57 -13.31 -17.97
N LEU A 560 26.35 -13.51 -16.90
CA LEU A 560 25.92 -13.21 -15.54
C LEU A 560 25.66 -11.72 -15.33
N SER A 561 26.51 -10.84 -15.88
CA SER A 561 26.34 -9.39 -15.87
C SER A 561 25.05 -8.97 -16.61
N GLY A 562 24.79 -9.57 -17.77
CA GLY A 562 23.54 -9.38 -18.51
C GLY A 562 22.31 -9.83 -17.73
N ARG A 563 22.38 -10.98 -17.04
CA ARG A 563 21.30 -11.50 -16.19
C ARG A 563 21.05 -10.62 -14.96
N VAL A 564 22.10 -10.12 -14.30
CA VAL A 564 21.97 -9.14 -13.20
C VAL A 564 21.30 -7.86 -13.70
N SER A 565 21.78 -7.30 -14.82
CA SER A 565 21.20 -6.11 -15.44
C SER A 565 19.72 -6.30 -15.83
N ALA A 566 19.35 -7.48 -16.32
CA ALA A 566 17.96 -7.83 -16.63
C ALA A 566 17.09 -7.91 -15.37
N LEU A 567 17.59 -8.52 -14.28
CA LEU A 567 16.89 -8.60 -13.00
C LEU A 567 16.73 -7.21 -12.36
N GLU A 568 17.74 -6.35 -12.43
CA GLU A 568 17.63 -4.95 -11.98
C GLU A 568 16.59 -4.16 -12.77
N ASN A 569 16.55 -4.33 -14.10
CA ASN A 569 15.54 -3.70 -14.94
C ASN A 569 14.12 -4.21 -14.61
N GLY A 570 13.96 -5.51 -14.37
CA GLY A 570 12.71 -6.10 -13.89
C GLY A 570 12.29 -5.56 -12.52
N GLY A 571 13.24 -5.40 -11.61
CA GLY A 571 13.03 -4.74 -10.31
C GLY A 571 12.56 -3.29 -10.46
N ARG A 572 13.27 -2.49 -11.26
CA ARG A 572 12.86 -1.10 -11.58
C ARG A 572 11.47 -1.02 -12.22
N GLN A 573 11.10 -1.98 -13.07
CA GLN A 573 9.77 -2.05 -13.67
C GLN A 573 8.68 -2.41 -12.65
N ALA A 574 8.95 -3.37 -11.76
CA ALA A 574 8.05 -3.75 -10.68
C ALA A 574 7.86 -2.61 -9.66
N ASP A 575 8.92 -1.89 -9.31
CA ASP A 575 8.84 -0.69 -8.46
C ASP A 575 7.99 0.41 -9.10
N GLY A 576 8.09 0.59 -10.43
CA GLY A 576 7.20 1.45 -11.22
C GLY A 576 5.73 1.01 -11.09
N GLN A 577 5.43 -0.26 -11.34
CA GLN A 577 4.07 -0.80 -11.20
C GLN A 577 3.52 -0.66 -9.77
N ILE A 578 4.36 -0.85 -8.75
CA ILE A 578 3.99 -0.63 -7.33
C ILE A 578 3.65 0.84 -7.08
N LYS A 579 4.35 1.78 -7.72
CA LYS A 579 4.05 3.22 -7.64
C LYS A 579 2.72 3.54 -8.33
N ASP A 580 2.51 3.07 -9.56
CA ASP A 580 1.27 3.30 -10.31
C ASP A 580 0.04 2.72 -9.58
N LEU A 581 0.18 1.52 -8.98
CA LEU A 581 -0.86 0.92 -8.16
C LEU A 581 -1.12 1.69 -6.86
N LYS A 582 -0.09 2.28 -6.23
CA LYS A 582 -0.28 3.15 -5.06
C LYS A 582 -1.03 4.43 -5.43
N GLU A 583 -0.68 5.06 -6.55
CA GLU A 583 -1.39 6.23 -7.06
C GLU A 583 -2.86 5.90 -7.34
N THR A 584 -3.13 4.76 -7.98
CA THR A 584 -4.50 4.23 -8.19
C THR A 584 -5.25 3.98 -6.86
N ILE A 585 -4.58 3.47 -5.83
CA ILE A 585 -5.18 3.26 -4.50
C ILE A 585 -5.56 4.60 -3.86
N PHE A 586 -4.67 5.59 -3.87
CA PHE A 586 -4.97 6.93 -3.34
C PHE A 586 -6.14 7.60 -4.07
N GLU A 587 -6.22 7.48 -5.40
CA GLU A 587 -7.36 8.00 -6.18
C GLU A 587 -8.69 7.31 -5.81
N LEU A 588 -8.67 6.01 -5.52
CA LEU A 588 -9.85 5.25 -5.09
C LEU A 588 -10.24 5.56 -3.65
N GLU A 589 -9.27 5.78 -2.75
CA GLU A 589 -9.51 6.21 -1.36
C GLU A 589 -10.17 7.59 -1.31
N ASP A 590 -9.68 8.57 -2.09
CA ASP A 590 -10.28 9.90 -2.22
C ASP A 590 -11.72 9.84 -2.77
N GLN A 591 -11.96 9.04 -3.81
CA GLN A 591 -13.31 8.82 -4.34
C GLN A 591 -14.27 8.21 -3.30
N VAL A 592 -13.79 7.26 -2.48
CA VAL A 592 -14.60 6.66 -1.41
C VAL A 592 -14.92 7.68 -0.32
N GLU A 593 -13.98 8.54 0.07
CA GLU A 593 -14.22 9.57 1.08
C GLU A 593 -15.15 10.67 0.55
N GLN A 594 -14.99 11.09 -0.71
CA GLN A 594 -15.93 11.98 -1.38
C GLN A 594 -17.36 11.39 -1.42
N GLN A 595 -17.50 10.10 -1.74
CA GLN A 595 -18.81 9.42 -1.71
C GLN A 595 -19.41 9.36 -0.30
N ARG A 596 -18.60 9.14 0.75
CA ARG A 596 -19.04 9.20 2.15
C ARG A 596 -19.56 10.59 2.51
N ALA A 597 -18.85 11.65 2.13
CA ALA A 597 -19.26 13.04 2.37
C ALA A 597 -20.58 13.38 1.66
N VAL A 598 -20.72 13.01 0.39
CA VAL A 598 -21.97 13.20 -0.38
C VAL A 598 -23.13 12.42 0.22
N HIS A 599 -22.92 11.17 0.65
CA HIS A 599 -23.93 10.35 1.29
C HIS A 599 -24.38 10.95 2.64
N LEU A 600 -23.45 11.48 3.44
CA LEU A 600 -23.77 12.16 4.71
C LEU A 600 -24.62 13.42 4.47
N HIS A 601 -24.24 14.26 3.50
CA HIS A 601 -25.04 15.44 3.11
C HIS A 601 -26.44 15.03 2.60
N THR A 602 -26.53 13.98 1.79
CA THR A 602 -27.82 13.47 1.27
C THR A 602 -28.71 12.99 2.41
N ASN A 603 -28.17 12.25 3.37
CA ASN A 603 -28.90 11.80 4.56
C ASN A 603 -29.38 12.99 5.42
N GLN A 604 -28.55 14.01 5.63
CA GLN A 604 -28.98 15.23 6.33
C GLN A 604 -30.14 15.92 5.59
N THR A 605 -30.04 16.03 4.26
CA THR A 605 -31.10 16.62 3.42
C THR A 605 -32.41 15.81 3.51
N ILE A 606 -32.33 14.47 3.56
CA ILE A 606 -33.49 13.60 3.76
C ILE A 606 -34.12 13.85 5.13
N LEU A 607 -33.34 13.87 6.22
CA LEU A 607 -33.84 14.16 7.57
C LEU A 607 -34.51 15.54 7.68
N ASP A 608 -33.97 16.55 7.00
CA ASP A 608 -34.57 17.90 6.97
C ASP A 608 -35.90 17.91 6.20
N LEU A 609 -36.00 17.18 5.08
CA LEU A 609 -37.23 17.02 4.32
C LEU A 609 -38.29 16.18 5.07
N GLU A 610 -37.89 15.11 5.74
CA GLU A 610 -38.78 14.30 6.60
C GLU A 610 -39.37 15.15 7.74
N ASN A 611 -38.55 15.99 8.37
CA ASN A 611 -39.02 16.94 9.39
C ASN A 611 -39.95 18.02 8.82
N GLN A 612 -39.75 18.46 7.57
CA GLN A 612 -40.67 19.38 6.90
C GLN A 612 -42.00 18.70 6.55
N LEU A 613 -41.97 17.48 6.02
CA LEU A 613 -43.16 16.69 5.73
C LEU A 613 -44.00 16.46 6.99
N LYS A 614 -43.37 16.05 8.10
CA LYS A 614 -44.06 15.88 9.39
C LYS A 614 -44.76 17.16 9.86
N LYS A 615 -44.10 18.33 9.76
CA LYS A 615 -44.71 19.63 10.09
C LYS A 615 -45.90 19.96 9.18
N LEU A 616 -45.83 19.64 7.88
CA LEU A 616 -46.92 19.83 6.94
C LEU A 616 -48.09 18.87 7.21
N GLU A 617 -47.83 17.64 7.64
CA GLU A 617 -48.85 16.67 8.08
C GLU A 617 -49.56 17.14 9.36
N GLU A 618 -48.81 17.65 10.34
CA GLU A 618 -49.36 18.26 11.56
C GLU A 618 -50.24 19.48 11.23
N GLN A 619 -49.78 20.38 10.35
CA GLN A 619 -50.57 21.52 9.87
C GLN A 619 -51.83 21.10 9.12
N LYS A 620 -51.73 20.09 8.24
CA LYS A 620 -52.87 19.53 7.51
C LYS A 620 -53.91 18.96 8.48
N ALA A 621 -53.48 18.16 9.46
CA ALA A 621 -54.37 17.58 10.46
C ALA A 621 -55.10 18.65 11.29
N GLU A 622 -54.41 19.74 11.62
CA GLU A 622 -54.99 20.89 12.32
C GLU A 622 -56.02 21.64 11.44
N VAL A 623 -55.72 21.91 10.16
CA VAL A 623 -56.68 22.51 9.23
C VAL A 623 -57.90 21.60 9.00
N GLU A 624 -57.71 20.28 8.87
CA GLU A 624 -58.81 19.33 8.80
C GLU A 624 -59.67 19.34 10.07
N ARG A 625 -59.07 19.52 11.25
CA ARG A 625 -59.78 19.66 12.52
C ARG A 625 -60.60 20.96 12.55
N GLN A 626 -60.03 22.07 12.11
CA GLN A 626 -60.72 23.36 11.99
C GLN A 626 -61.90 23.28 11.00
N LEU A 627 -61.71 22.66 9.83
CA LEU A 627 -62.78 22.43 8.86
C LEU A 627 -63.91 21.54 9.43
N LYS A 628 -63.59 20.50 10.20
CA LYS A 628 -64.60 19.68 10.90
C LYS A 628 -65.42 20.49 11.91
N ILE A 629 -64.79 21.44 12.63
CA ILE A 629 -65.47 22.32 13.59
C ILE A 629 -66.38 23.32 12.86
N LEU A 630 -65.86 24.04 11.85
CA LEU A 630 -66.65 24.98 11.05
C LEU A 630 -67.81 24.29 10.35
N SER A 631 -67.60 23.08 9.80
CA SER A 631 -68.67 22.28 9.18
C SER A 631 -69.73 21.84 10.19
N LYS A 632 -69.38 21.63 11.46
CA LYS A 632 -70.35 21.38 12.52
C LYS A 632 -71.13 22.66 12.86
N GLN A 633 -70.45 23.78 13.08
CA GLN A 633 -71.09 25.07 13.38
C GLN A 633 -72.10 25.47 12.29
N MET A 634 -71.72 25.40 11.01
CA MET A 634 -72.63 25.64 9.89
C MET A 634 -73.88 24.74 9.90
N LYS A 635 -73.77 23.49 10.36
CA LYS A 635 -74.93 22.58 10.50
C LYS A 635 -75.80 22.96 11.68
N ASP A 636 -75.19 23.22 12.84
CA ASP A 636 -75.88 23.63 14.06
C ASP A 636 -76.68 24.93 13.79
N GLU A 637 -76.06 25.94 13.17
CA GLU A 637 -76.72 27.19 12.70
C GLU A 637 -77.84 26.94 11.68
N THR A 638 -77.64 26.03 10.72
CA THR A 638 -78.68 25.67 9.74
C THR A 638 -79.88 24.99 10.41
N GLU A 639 -79.67 24.21 11.46
CA GLU A 639 -80.75 23.62 12.26
C GLU A 639 -81.45 24.65 13.14
N GLU A 640 -80.70 25.56 13.78
CA GLU A 640 -81.26 26.69 14.54
C GLU A 640 -82.13 27.59 13.65
N TRP A 641 -81.67 27.92 12.44
CA TRP A 641 -82.48 28.66 11.48
C TRP A 641 -83.77 27.92 11.08
N ARG A 642 -83.70 26.59 10.93
CA ARG A 642 -84.88 25.76 10.64
C ARG A 642 -85.86 25.72 11.81
N ARG A 643 -85.36 25.67 13.06
CA ARG A 643 -86.18 25.77 14.28
C ARG A 643 -86.87 27.14 14.34
N PHE A 644 -86.09 28.22 14.20
CA PHE A 644 -86.60 29.59 14.16
C PHE A 644 -87.67 29.80 13.08
N GLN A 645 -87.49 29.23 11.88
CA GLN A 645 -88.51 29.27 10.84
C GLN A 645 -89.81 28.56 11.25
N ALA A 646 -89.74 27.41 11.90
CA ALA A 646 -90.92 26.68 12.39
C ALA A 646 -91.63 27.40 13.54
N ASP A 647 -90.86 27.99 14.47
CA ASP A 647 -91.37 28.81 15.56
C ASP A 647 -92.07 30.06 15.02
N LEU A 648 -91.46 30.74 14.04
CA LEU A 648 -92.04 31.89 13.35
C LEU A 648 -93.33 31.53 12.61
N GLN A 649 -93.37 30.38 11.91
CA GLN A 649 -94.60 29.89 11.28
C GLN A 649 -95.69 29.63 12.31
N THR A 650 -95.36 29.01 13.45
CA THR A 650 -96.28 28.78 14.57
C THR A 650 -96.81 30.09 15.14
N ALA A 651 -95.94 31.07 15.37
CA ALA A 651 -96.32 32.41 15.84
C ALA A 651 -97.25 33.14 14.84
N VAL A 652 -97.02 32.99 13.54
CA VAL A 652 -97.89 33.54 12.48
C VAL A 652 -99.25 32.85 12.44
N VAL A 653 -99.34 31.54 12.68
CA VAL A 653 -100.62 30.83 12.80
C VAL A 653 -101.38 31.32 14.04
N VAL A 654 -100.76 31.32 15.21
CA VAL A 654 -101.36 31.79 16.47
C VAL A 654 -101.82 33.26 16.36
N ALA A 655 -101.03 34.14 15.74
CA ALA A 655 -101.42 35.53 15.51
C ALA A 655 -102.62 35.66 14.54
N ASN A 656 -102.76 34.76 13.56
CA ASN A 656 -103.92 34.71 12.69
C ASN A 656 -105.16 34.17 13.41
N ASP A 657 -105.02 33.15 14.26
CA ASP A 657 -106.11 32.58 15.05
C ASP A 657 -106.66 33.61 16.05
N ILE A 658 -105.78 34.24 16.85
CA ILE A 658 -106.15 35.34 17.75
C ILE A 658 -106.85 36.48 17.00
N LYS A 659 -106.38 36.83 15.78
CA LYS A 659 -107.03 37.83 14.93
C LYS A 659 -108.43 37.37 14.49
N VAL A 660 -108.64 36.10 14.16
CA VAL A 660 -109.94 35.55 13.77
C VAL A 660 -110.88 35.48 14.97
N GLU A 661 -110.40 35.05 16.13
CA GLU A 661 -111.13 35.03 17.40
C GLU A 661 -111.57 36.45 17.81
N ALA A 662 -110.66 37.42 17.85
CA ALA A 662 -110.99 38.81 18.14
C ALA A 662 -112.03 39.39 17.15
N GLN A 663 -111.93 39.05 15.86
CA GLN A 663 -112.97 39.44 14.89
C GLN A 663 -114.31 38.72 15.12
N GLN A 664 -114.29 37.44 15.52
CA GLN A 664 -115.49 36.66 15.86
C GLN A 664 -116.17 37.25 17.10
N GLU A 665 -115.40 37.61 18.13
CA GLU A 665 -115.87 38.31 19.32
C GLU A 665 -116.48 39.67 18.96
N ILE A 666 -115.79 40.51 18.18
CA ILE A 666 -116.32 41.79 17.69
C ILE A 666 -117.65 41.60 16.93
N ARG A 667 -117.74 40.58 16.05
CA ARG A 667 -118.99 40.24 15.35
C ARG A 667 -120.09 39.81 16.33
N SER A 668 -119.75 39.05 17.38
CA SER A 668 -120.69 38.61 18.41
C SER A 668 -121.18 39.77 19.29
N LEU A 669 -120.29 40.68 19.67
CA LEU A 669 -120.58 41.87 20.47
C LEU A 669 -121.43 42.86 19.67
N ARG A 670 -121.14 43.05 18.38
CA ARG A 670 -122.01 43.83 17.47
C ARG A 670 -123.42 43.24 17.36
N ARG A 671 -123.54 41.91 17.26
CA ARG A 671 -124.86 41.24 17.22
C ARG A 671 -125.61 41.41 18.54
N ARG A 672 -124.95 41.15 19.68
CA ARG A 672 -125.55 41.37 21.02
C ARG A 672 -125.95 42.83 21.22
N LEU A 673 -125.13 43.79 20.79
CA LEU A 673 -125.46 45.22 20.80
C LEU A 673 -126.68 45.51 19.94
N GLN A 674 -126.78 44.96 18.73
CA GLN A 674 -127.95 45.12 17.87
C GLN A 674 -129.21 44.46 18.45
N GLU A 675 -129.09 43.30 19.11
CA GLU A 675 -130.18 42.67 19.84
C GLU A 675 -130.63 43.51 21.04
N GLU A 676 -129.71 44.04 21.85
CA GLU A 676 -130.02 44.95 22.97
C GLU A 676 -130.61 46.28 22.49
N GLN A 677 -130.11 46.83 21.38
CA GLN A 677 -130.72 47.98 20.70
C GLN A 677 -132.13 47.66 20.21
N GLY A 678 -132.37 46.46 19.67
CA GLY A 678 -133.70 46.00 19.27
C GLY A 678 -134.65 45.77 20.45
N ARG A 679 -134.15 45.20 21.56
CA ARG A 679 -134.88 45.06 22.84
C ARG A 679 -135.22 46.43 23.41
N SER A 680 -134.25 47.35 23.42
CA SER A 680 -134.43 48.73 23.88
C SER A 680 -135.43 49.48 23.00
N ALA A 681 -135.32 49.43 21.68
CA ALA A 681 -136.28 50.05 20.76
C ALA A 681 -137.69 49.46 20.90
N LYS A 682 -137.81 48.15 21.13
CA LYS A 682 -139.10 47.52 21.43
C LYS A 682 -139.67 48.01 22.77
N LEU A 683 -138.87 48.06 23.82
CA LEU A 683 -139.28 48.60 25.12
C LEU A 683 -139.66 50.09 25.02
N SER A 684 -138.94 50.89 24.22
CA SER A 684 -139.30 52.27 23.90
C SER A 684 -140.65 52.34 23.18
N SER A 685 -140.90 51.48 22.20
CA SER A 685 -142.20 51.42 21.52
C SER A 685 -143.34 50.93 22.43
N ASP A 686 -143.09 49.96 23.30
CA ASP A 686 -144.06 49.50 24.30
C ASP A 686 -144.33 50.60 25.35
N LEU A 687 -143.32 51.39 25.73
CA LEU A 687 -143.46 52.58 26.57
C LEU A 687 -144.20 53.72 25.85
N GLU A 688 -143.95 53.96 24.56
CA GLU A 688 -144.70 54.90 23.72
C GLU A 688 -146.15 54.46 23.55
N GLN A 689 -146.44 53.16 23.44
CA GLN A 689 -147.80 52.64 23.43
C GLN A 689 -148.47 52.84 24.79
N LEU A 690 -147.77 52.58 25.90
CA LEU A 690 -148.26 52.86 27.26
C LEU A 690 -148.43 54.37 27.53
N GLN A 691 -147.63 55.24 26.90
CA GLN A 691 -147.82 56.68 26.90
C GLN A 691 -148.95 57.11 25.97
N GLY A 692 -149.15 56.47 24.82
CA GLY A 692 -150.25 56.72 23.89
C GLY A 692 -151.60 56.35 24.50
N VAL A 693 -151.67 55.24 25.25
CA VAL A 693 -152.81 54.87 26.10
C VAL A 693 -153.03 55.90 27.23
N ARG A 694 -151.98 56.61 27.67
CA ARG A 694 -152.08 57.69 28.66
C ARG A 694 -152.34 59.08 28.05
N LEU A 695 -152.03 59.31 26.77
CA LEU A 695 -152.14 60.59 26.05
C LEU A 695 -153.32 60.65 25.08
N GLY A 696 -154.04 59.55 24.88
CA GLY A 696 -155.48 59.57 24.56
C GLY A 696 -156.33 60.25 25.66
N ALA A 697 -155.71 60.61 26.79
CA ALA A 697 -156.30 61.39 27.88
C ALA A 697 -155.36 62.49 28.41
N GLY A 698 -154.84 63.38 27.53
CA GLY A 698 -154.47 64.73 27.96
C GLY A 698 -153.15 65.34 27.45
N ALA A 699 -153.30 66.29 26.51
CA ALA A 699 -152.59 67.57 26.42
C ALA A 699 -151.04 67.65 26.34
N SER A 700 -150.58 68.16 25.20
CA SER A 700 -149.51 69.16 24.98
C SER A 700 -148.49 69.47 26.09
N PHE A 701 -147.19 69.49 25.73
CA PHE A 701 -146.40 70.73 25.76
C PHE A 701 -145.12 70.64 24.90
N ASP A 702 -144.76 71.74 24.23
CA ASP A 702 -143.50 71.91 23.51
C ASP A 702 -142.29 72.01 24.46
N THR A 703 -141.14 71.44 24.09
CA THR A 703 -139.82 72.09 24.31
C THR A 703 -138.78 71.66 23.27
N LYS A 704 -137.93 72.62 22.89
CA LYS A 704 -137.03 72.65 21.73
C LYS A 704 -135.62 73.03 22.20
N THR A 705 -134.62 72.13 22.06
CA THR A 705 -133.15 72.42 22.05
C THR A 705 -132.42 71.19 21.45
N ALA A 706 -131.89 71.19 20.22
CA ALA A 706 -130.55 71.61 19.78
C ALA A 706 -129.37 70.82 20.41
N VAL A 707 -128.64 69.99 19.63
CA VAL A 707 -127.27 70.25 19.05
C VAL A 707 -126.18 70.26 20.16
N GLU A 708 -125.22 69.33 20.24
CA GLU A 708 -123.99 69.10 19.42
C GLU A 708 -123.38 67.73 19.87
N GLY A 709 -122.40 67.05 19.27
CA GLY A 709 -121.56 67.36 18.11
C GLY A 709 -120.05 67.08 18.31
N ARG A 710 -119.64 65.83 18.63
CA ARG A 710 -118.30 65.29 18.32
C ARG A 710 -118.21 63.77 18.53
#